data_AF-X8DQG5-F1
#
_entry.id   AF-X8DQG5-F1
#
_cell.length_a   1.000
_cell.length_b   1.000
_cell.length_c   1.000
_cell.angle_alpha   90.00
_cell.angle_beta   90.00
_cell.angle_gamma   90.00
#
_symmetry.space_group_name_H-M   'P 1'
#
loop_
_entity.id
_entity.type
_entity.pdbx_description
1 polymer ?
#
loop_
_entity_poly.entity_id
_entity_poly.type
_entity_poly.pdbx_seq_one_letter_code
_entity_poly.pdbx_strand_id
1 'polypeptide(L)'
;MAKWIRRLSVPIVVGWVALVVILALAAPQLEQVGQENAVSLSPSDAPSMKAMKNMGRLFQESDSNSVTMIVLEGDQPLGPGAHKFYDEMVSQLRADTKHVQHVQDFWGDPLTESGAQSTDGKATYVQVNLSGDMGETLANESIEAVRDIVKKLTTDEHGNPKAMPDGLKVYVTGAAALQADMGHAGDSSMLKITGLTFIVIIIMLLFFYRSIFTVLMVLLMVGIQLGAARGMISVLGDNHIIGLSTFAVNLLVVLVIAAGTDYAIFLIGRYQEARVNGLDREAAYYEMFHGTAHVILGTGSTIAGAMYCLSFTRMPYFQTLGVPCAVAVLTAVAVALTVGPSLITIGSKFGLFEPKRAMRIRTWRRIGAAITRWPGPILAASMAIAIIGLAALPGYKTSYDDKKYIPKDIPANQGFQAADRHFDPARMNPEMLILESDHDMRNSADFLVIDKLAKAVYRVPGIARVQAITRPQGTPIEHSSIPFLISAQGVGQVQNLKLMKDRMADMKVQADQMGVMVTTMKKMLANMTELTGVMHQMIVDMHTLQGTIHDMRDSIENFDDWFRPIKNYFYWEKHCFDIPVCQAFRSIFEVLDKIDELTENMDGMIVSMEQMDVIMPKMVEDMRDMIPLMESMQNMMLTMHSTMAGMYDLQDETSKDSTAMGRAFDKAKNDDSFYLPPEIFDNPDFKRGLKMFLSPDGKTLRMIISHRGDPTSPEGLSHIEPIKLAAIEAVKGTPLEDAKIELGGTAATFHDMADGARYDLMIAGISALCLIFLIMLLITRSFVASLVIVGTVLLSLGASFGLSVIIWQYILGKELHWMVMQMAIIVLLAVGSDYNLLLVSRLKEELPGGLKTGMIRAMGGTGSVVTSAGLVFAFTMMAMAISDLTIIGQVGTTIGLGLLFDTLVVRSFMTPAIATILGRWFWWPLNVRTRPLPPPRTPQPDTTPPPPAPAPVGAGPDPATTEFPRPSY
;
A
#
# COMPACT_ATOMS: atom_id res chain seq x y z
N MET A 1 -54.82 -12.19 -18.44
CA MET A 1 -53.79 -11.15 -18.67
C MET A 1 -53.71 -10.74 -20.15
N ALA A 2 -53.36 -11.64 -21.09
CA ALA A 2 -53.18 -11.33 -22.53
C ALA A 2 -54.32 -10.51 -23.18
N LYS A 3 -55.59 -10.88 -22.91
CA LYS A 3 -56.79 -10.20 -23.44
C LYS A 3 -56.89 -8.74 -22.97
N TRP A 4 -56.57 -8.48 -21.70
CA TRP A 4 -56.61 -7.14 -21.11
C TRP A 4 -55.49 -6.25 -21.66
N ILE A 5 -54.27 -6.78 -21.79
CA ILE A 5 -53.13 -6.07 -22.36
C ILE A 5 -53.42 -5.64 -23.80
N ARG A 6 -54.01 -6.53 -24.61
CA ARG A 6 -54.36 -6.20 -26.00
C ARG A 6 -55.43 -5.10 -26.09
N ARG A 7 -56.46 -5.17 -25.25
CA ARG A 7 -57.56 -4.18 -25.21
C ARG A 7 -57.08 -2.80 -24.73
N LEU A 8 -56.17 -2.77 -23.76
CA LEU A 8 -55.61 -1.55 -23.16
C LEU A 8 -54.23 -1.19 -23.73
N SER A 9 -53.89 -1.65 -24.94
CA SER A 9 -52.54 -1.52 -25.50
C SER A 9 -52.05 -0.07 -25.60
N VAL A 10 -52.90 0.87 -26.05
CA VAL A 10 -52.57 2.30 -26.11
C VAL A 10 -52.45 2.92 -24.70
N PRO A 11 -53.44 2.77 -23.80
CA PRO A 11 -53.31 3.23 -22.41
C PRO A 11 -52.09 2.70 -21.67
N ILE A 12 -51.68 1.44 -21.90
CA ILE A 12 -50.51 0.84 -21.24
C ILE A 12 -49.22 1.51 -21.69
N VAL A 13 -49.04 1.72 -23.01
CA VAL A 13 -47.85 2.40 -23.53
C VAL A 13 -47.79 3.84 -23.05
N VAL A 14 -48.91 4.57 -23.12
CA VAL A 14 -49.00 5.95 -22.63
C VAL A 14 -48.77 6.01 -21.12
N GLY A 15 -49.30 5.07 -20.36
CA GLY A 15 -49.11 4.98 -18.91
C GLY A 15 -47.65 4.75 -18.52
N TRP A 16 -46.93 3.88 -19.23
CA TRP A 16 -45.49 3.71 -19.01
C TRP A 16 -44.67 4.92 -19.44
N VAL A 17 -44.98 5.55 -20.57
CA VAL A 17 -44.31 6.80 -20.99
C VAL A 17 -44.57 7.91 -19.96
N ALA A 18 -45.80 8.04 -19.47
CA ALA A 18 -46.15 8.97 -18.41
C ALA A 18 -45.40 8.64 -17.11
N LEU A 19 -45.28 7.36 -16.74
CA LEU A 19 -44.49 6.93 -15.58
C LEU A 19 -43.01 7.30 -15.75
N VAL A 20 -42.41 7.10 -16.92
CA VAL A 20 -41.01 7.51 -17.19
C VAL A 20 -40.86 9.02 -17.03
N VAL A 21 -41.80 9.81 -17.56
CA VAL A 21 -41.78 11.27 -17.42
C VAL A 21 -41.96 11.68 -15.95
N ILE A 22 -42.88 11.06 -15.22
CA ILE A 22 -43.09 11.31 -13.79
C ILE A 22 -41.83 10.98 -12.99
N LEU A 23 -41.21 9.82 -13.22
CA LEU A 23 -39.98 9.42 -12.54
C LEU A 23 -38.82 10.37 -12.86
N ALA A 24 -38.70 10.82 -14.12
CA ALA A 24 -37.70 11.79 -14.54
C ALA A 24 -37.93 13.21 -13.98
N LEU A 25 -39.16 13.55 -13.60
CA LEU A 25 -39.49 14.80 -12.90
C LEU A 25 -39.36 14.67 -11.37
N ALA A 26 -39.51 13.46 -10.84
CA ALA A 26 -39.49 13.18 -9.40
C ALA A 26 -38.08 13.09 -8.82
N ALA A 27 -37.07 12.72 -9.62
CA ALA A 27 -35.68 12.61 -9.20
C ALA A 27 -34.71 13.11 -10.30
N PRO A 28 -33.48 13.52 -9.94
CA PRO A 28 -32.45 13.89 -10.90
C PRO A 28 -32.07 12.74 -11.85
N GLN A 29 -31.16 13.00 -12.80
CA GLN A 29 -30.64 11.91 -13.64
C GLN A 29 -29.91 10.87 -12.79
N LEU A 30 -30.02 9.60 -13.16
CA LEU A 30 -29.43 8.49 -12.40
C LEU A 30 -27.92 8.68 -12.20
N GLU A 31 -27.24 9.25 -13.19
CA GLU A 31 -25.83 9.58 -13.15
C GLU A 31 -25.52 10.61 -12.06
N GLN A 32 -26.34 11.66 -11.94
CA GLN A 32 -26.20 12.68 -10.91
C GLN A 32 -26.52 12.14 -9.52
N VAL A 33 -27.63 11.40 -9.37
CA VAL A 33 -27.98 10.74 -8.09
C VAL A 33 -26.90 9.73 -7.68
N GLY A 34 -26.30 9.04 -8.65
CA GLY A 34 -25.19 8.13 -8.41
C GLY A 34 -23.91 8.82 -7.94
N GLN A 35 -23.69 10.08 -8.35
CA GLN A 35 -22.57 10.91 -7.88
C GLN A 35 -22.86 11.54 -6.51
N GLU A 36 -24.09 11.99 -6.27
CA GLU A 36 -24.52 12.63 -5.02
C GLU A 36 -24.71 11.65 -3.86
N ASN A 37 -25.08 10.40 -4.17
CA ASN A 37 -25.28 9.32 -3.19
C ASN A 37 -24.28 8.16 -3.41
N ALA A 38 -23.06 8.51 -3.82
CA ALA A 38 -22.00 7.54 -4.02
C ALA A 38 -21.57 6.95 -2.67
N VAL A 39 -21.53 5.62 -2.57
CA VAL A 39 -21.10 4.91 -1.36
C VAL A 39 -19.66 4.43 -1.47
N SER A 40 -18.97 4.31 -0.33
CA SER A 40 -17.59 3.80 -0.32
C SER A 40 -17.52 2.40 -0.90
N LEU A 41 -16.59 2.22 -1.85
CA LEU A 41 -16.30 0.92 -2.47
C LEU A 41 -15.25 0.13 -1.69
N SER A 42 -14.63 0.74 -0.68
CA SER A 42 -13.61 0.12 0.15
C SER A 42 -14.25 -0.82 1.18
N PRO A 43 -13.69 -2.03 1.43
CA PRO A 43 -14.22 -2.95 2.43
C PRO A 43 -14.00 -2.41 3.84
N SER A 44 -14.96 -1.64 4.35
CA SER A 44 -14.92 -1.02 5.69
C SER A 44 -14.77 -2.03 6.83
N ASP A 45 -15.18 -3.28 6.59
CA ASP A 45 -15.05 -4.37 7.55
C ASP A 45 -13.68 -5.07 7.57
N ALA A 46 -12.82 -4.81 6.57
CA ALA A 46 -11.51 -5.43 6.47
C ALA A 46 -10.61 -5.03 7.65
N PRO A 47 -9.82 -5.97 8.23
CA PRO A 47 -8.89 -5.68 9.31
C PRO A 47 -7.93 -4.52 9.00
N SER A 48 -7.36 -4.49 7.79
CA SER A 48 -6.47 -3.42 7.32
C SER A 48 -7.14 -2.04 7.28
N MET A 49 -8.37 -1.98 6.77
CA MET A 49 -9.14 -0.73 6.70
C MET A 49 -9.54 -0.23 8.10
N LYS A 50 -9.90 -1.16 9.00
CA LYS A 50 -10.14 -0.84 10.42
C LYS A 50 -8.88 -0.34 11.11
N ALA A 51 -7.74 -0.96 10.84
CA ALA A 51 -6.44 -0.52 11.37
C ALA A 51 -6.11 0.92 10.91
N MET A 52 -6.33 1.25 9.63
CA MET A 52 -6.09 2.60 9.11
C MET A 52 -7.03 3.64 9.72
N LYS A 53 -8.33 3.34 9.85
CA LYS A 53 -9.28 4.25 10.53
C LYS A 53 -8.98 4.41 12.02
N ASN A 54 -8.65 3.31 12.70
CA ASN A 54 -8.25 3.34 14.11
C ASN A 54 -6.97 4.16 14.30
N MET A 55 -5.98 4.00 13.41
CA MET A 55 -4.76 4.80 13.42
C MET A 55 -5.09 6.29 13.31
N GLY A 56 -5.89 6.69 12.32
CA GLY A 56 -6.31 8.07 12.17
C GLY A 56 -6.99 8.62 13.43
N ARG A 57 -7.91 7.86 14.03
CA ARG A 57 -8.65 8.25 15.24
C ARG A 57 -7.74 8.35 16.48
N LEU A 58 -6.88 7.35 16.72
CA LEU A 58 -5.98 7.29 17.87
C LEU A 58 -4.90 8.37 17.82
N PHE A 59 -4.43 8.71 16.61
CA PHE A 59 -3.49 9.81 16.40
C PHE A 59 -4.17 11.18 16.30
N GLN A 60 -5.51 11.24 16.30
CA GLN A 60 -6.30 12.46 16.07
C GLN A 60 -5.97 13.13 14.72
N GLU A 61 -5.66 12.31 13.71
CA GLU A 61 -5.31 12.74 12.35
C GLU A 61 -6.52 12.64 11.40
N SER A 62 -7.36 11.61 11.51
CA SER A 62 -8.50 11.45 10.59
C SER A 62 -9.48 10.38 11.06
N ASP A 63 -10.76 10.54 10.73
CA ASP A 63 -11.79 9.49 10.89
C ASP A 63 -12.19 8.84 9.55
N SER A 64 -11.55 9.24 8.43
CA SER A 64 -11.82 8.73 7.09
C SER A 64 -10.73 7.76 6.62
N ASN A 65 -11.03 7.01 5.57
CA ASN A 65 -10.04 6.20 4.85
C ASN A 65 -9.51 6.86 3.55
N SER A 66 -9.83 8.14 3.32
CA SER A 66 -9.48 8.84 2.10
C SER A 66 -8.16 9.59 2.27
N VAL A 67 -7.11 9.10 1.61
CA VAL A 67 -5.79 9.71 1.61
C VAL A 67 -5.41 10.09 0.18
N THR A 68 -5.08 11.36 -0.01
CA THR A 68 -4.54 11.91 -1.26
C THR A 68 -3.08 12.27 -1.06
N MET A 69 -2.30 12.11 -2.12
CA MET A 69 -0.88 12.41 -2.14
C MET A 69 -0.61 13.51 -3.15
N ILE A 70 0.14 14.53 -2.74
CA ILE A 70 0.58 15.59 -3.64
C ILE A 70 2.08 15.42 -3.86
N VAL A 71 2.48 15.25 -5.12
CA VAL A 71 3.87 15.04 -5.52
C VAL A 71 4.38 16.32 -6.17
N LEU A 72 5.52 16.80 -5.69
CA LEU A 72 6.22 17.94 -6.23
C LEU A 72 7.50 17.42 -6.91
N GLU A 73 7.67 17.74 -8.18
CA GLU A 73 8.78 17.30 -9.03
C GLU A 73 9.48 18.53 -9.63
N GLY A 74 10.77 18.69 -9.39
CA GLY A 74 11.62 19.73 -9.97
C GLY A 74 12.56 19.18 -11.03
N ASP A 75 12.86 19.97 -12.07
CA ASP A 75 13.88 19.62 -13.05
C ASP A 75 15.30 19.67 -12.41
N GLN A 76 15.46 20.53 -11.38
CA GLN A 76 16.65 20.67 -10.53
C GLN A 76 16.36 20.22 -9.08
N PRO A 77 17.39 19.98 -8.24
CA PRO A 77 17.19 19.70 -6.83
C PRO A 77 16.34 20.78 -6.15
N LEU A 78 15.41 20.36 -5.30
CA LEU A 78 14.44 21.24 -4.65
C LEU A 78 15.17 22.25 -3.76
N GLY A 79 15.07 23.53 -4.12
CA GLY A 79 15.71 24.63 -3.41
C GLY A 79 14.79 25.38 -2.43
N PRO A 80 15.26 26.50 -1.84
CA PRO A 80 14.48 27.31 -0.90
C PRO A 80 13.17 27.87 -1.50
N GLY A 81 13.14 28.11 -2.81
CA GLY A 81 11.92 28.53 -3.52
C GLY A 81 10.83 27.46 -3.51
N ALA A 82 11.23 26.19 -3.62
CA ALA A 82 10.30 25.06 -3.55
C ALA A 82 9.77 24.84 -2.12
N HIS A 83 10.61 25.02 -1.09
CA HIS A 83 10.15 25.00 0.31
C HIS A 83 9.11 26.09 0.58
N LYS A 84 9.36 27.32 0.14
CA LYS A 84 8.40 28.42 0.34
C LYS A 84 7.05 28.15 -0.33
N PHE A 85 7.07 27.59 -1.55
CA PHE A 85 5.86 27.17 -2.24
C PHE A 85 5.13 26.06 -1.49
N TYR A 86 5.88 25.08 -0.99
CA TYR A 86 5.33 23.97 -0.21
C TYR A 86 4.70 24.42 1.10
N ASP A 87 5.35 25.32 1.85
CA ASP A 87 4.83 25.87 3.09
C ASP A 87 3.52 26.65 2.86
N GLU A 88 3.46 27.43 1.76
CA GLU A 88 2.24 28.14 1.36
C GLU A 88 1.11 27.15 1.01
N MET A 89 1.42 26.09 0.26
CA MET A 89 0.47 25.04 -0.09
C MET A 89 -0.05 24.32 1.15
N VAL A 90 0.83 23.87 2.05
CA VAL A 90 0.46 23.18 3.30
C VAL A 90 -0.38 24.08 4.20
N SER A 91 -0.06 25.38 4.28
CA SER A 91 -0.85 26.36 5.03
C SER A 91 -2.28 26.49 4.48
N GLN A 92 -2.45 26.59 3.16
CA GLN A 92 -3.78 26.64 2.53
C GLN A 92 -4.56 25.34 2.71
N LEU A 93 -3.90 24.18 2.61
CA LEU A 93 -4.53 22.88 2.87
C LEU A 93 -5.01 22.77 4.32
N ARG A 94 -4.21 23.21 5.30
CA ARG A 94 -4.60 23.23 6.72
C ARG A 94 -5.73 24.23 7.02
N ALA A 95 -5.89 25.27 6.20
CA ALA A 95 -6.97 26.25 6.36
C ALA A 95 -8.34 25.70 5.92
N ASP A 96 -8.39 24.71 5.02
CA ASP A 96 -9.62 24.06 4.60
C ASP A 96 -10.02 22.90 5.54
N THR A 97 -10.57 23.25 6.70
CA THR A 97 -11.02 22.26 7.69
C THR A 97 -12.27 21.49 7.27
N LYS A 98 -12.93 21.85 6.16
CA LYS A 98 -14.12 21.13 5.66
C LYS A 98 -13.68 19.89 4.90
N HIS A 99 -12.71 20.03 4.01
CA HIS A 99 -12.28 18.97 3.09
C HIS A 99 -10.99 18.29 3.51
N VAL A 100 -10.13 18.96 4.29
CA VAL A 100 -8.86 18.41 4.79
C VAL A 100 -8.94 18.21 6.30
N GLN A 101 -8.74 16.98 6.75
CA GLN A 101 -8.71 16.64 8.17
C GLN A 101 -7.30 16.79 8.74
N HIS A 102 -6.30 16.32 8.00
CA HIS A 102 -4.91 16.38 8.42
C HIS A 102 -3.95 16.39 7.24
N VAL A 103 -2.84 17.11 7.40
CA VAL A 103 -1.75 17.16 6.43
C VAL A 103 -0.50 16.59 7.08
N GLN A 104 -0.07 15.43 6.60
CA GLN A 104 1.13 14.75 7.07
C GLN A 104 2.37 15.36 6.40
N ASP A 105 2.87 16.40 7.04
CA ASP A 105 3.98 17.24 6.61
C ASP A 105 5.30 16.72 7.16
N PHE A 106 6.00 15.90 6.36
CA PHE A 106 7.33 15.39 6.68
C PHE A 106 8.46 16.27 6.11
N TRP A 107 8.19 17.03 5.04
CA TRP A 107 9.22 17.80 4.35
C TRP A 107 9.45 19.19 4.97
N GLY A 108 8.46 19.74 5.69
CA GLY A 108 8.57 21.01 6.40
C GLY A 108 9.45 20.97 7.66
N ASP A 109 9.75 19.80 8.23
CA ASP A 109 10.67 19.65 9.37
C ASP A 109 12.02 19.06 8.94
N PRO A 110 13.17 19.73 9.19
CA PRO A 110 14.50 19.22 8.88
C PRO A 110 14.82 17.83 9.45
N LEU A 111 14.19 17.42 10.56
CA LEU A 111 14.39 16.09 11.16
C LEU A 111 13.80 14.96 10.31
N THR A 112 12.78 15.26 9.51
CA THR A 112 12.02 14.28 8.73
C THR A 112 12.08 14.52 7.23
N GLU A 113 12.73 15.60 6.80
CA GLU A 113 12.89 16.02 5.42
C GLU A 113 13.40 14.89 4.52
N SER A 114 14.47 14.21 4.95
CA SER A 114 15.06 13.07 4.24
C SER A 114 14.09 11.89 4.07
N GLY A 115 13.06 11.82 4.92
CA GLY A 115 12.00 10.82 4.88
C GLY A 115 10.96 11.04 3.77
N ALA A 116 10.75 12.29 3.33
CA ALA A 116 9.83 12.64 2.25
C ALA A 116 10.53 12.98 0.92
N GLN A 117 11.79 13.44 0.97
CA GLN A 117 12.56 13.78 -0.22
C GLN A 117 13.11 12.54 -0.94
N SER A 118 13.16 12.60 -2.26
CA SER A 118 13.78 11.60 -3.12
C SER A 118 15.30 11.55 -2.92
N THR A 119 15.92 10.42 -3.27
CA THR A 119 17.38 10.23 -3.13
C THR A 119 18.21 11.15 -4.03
N ASP A 120 17.63 11.64 -5.12
CA ASP A 120 18.24 12.62 -6.03
C ASP A 120 17.92 14.08 -5.66
N GLY A 121 17.12 14.31 -4.61
CA GLY A 121 16.74 15.64 -4.12
C GLY A 121 15.76 16.41 -5.01
N LYS A 122 15.25 15.81 -6.09
CA LYS A 122 14.42 16.48 -7.10
C LYS A 122 12.92 16.36 -6.89
N ALA A 123 12.48 15.44 -6.03
CA ALA A 123 11.06 15.25 -5.76
C ALA A 123 10.78 15.10 -4.26
N THR A 124 9.58 15.50 -3.87
CA THR A 124 9.04 15.33 -2.52
C THR A 124 7.55 15.07 -2.61
N TYR A 125 6.96 14.52 -1.54
CA TYR A 125 5.52 14.29 -1.47
C TYR A 125 4.96 14.70 -0.11
N VAL A 126 3.68 15.03 -0.09
CA VAL A 126 2.89 15.24 1.12
C VAL A 126 1.63 14.39 1.05
N GLN A 127 1.30 13.74 2.17
CA GLN A 127 0.05 13.00 2.30
C GLN A 127 -0.99 13.85 3.02
N VAL A 128 -2.22 13.81 2.53
CA VAL A 128 -3.33 14.62 2.99
C VAL A 128 -4.51 13.69 3.26
N ASN A 129 -4.93 13.63 4.52
CA ASN A 129 -6.15 12.93 4.93
C ASN A 129 -7.35 13.82 4.65
N LEU A 130 -8.28 13.32 3.85
CA LEU A 130 -9.44 14.06 3.36
C LEU A 130 -10.70 13.72 4.16
N SER A 131 -11.70 14.58 4.10
CA SER A 131 -13.03 14.28 4.63
C SER A 131 -13.81 13.34 3.71
N GLY A 132 -14.56 12.40 4.31
CA GLY A 132 -15.34 11.38 3.60
C GLY A 132 -14.53 10.14 3.24
N ASP A 133 -15.19 8.99 3.15
CA ASP A 133 -14.53 7.75 2.77
C ASP A 133 -14.32 7.65 1.25
N MET A 134 -13.28 6.94 0.83
CA MET A 134 -12.92 6.76 -0.57
C MET A 134 -14.10 6.20 -1.38
N GLY A 135 -14.47 6.92 -2.45
CA GLY A 135 -15.61 6.62 -3.31
C GLY A 135 -16.90 7.35 -2.94
N GLU A 136 -16.97 7.97 -1.76
CA GLU A 136 -18.11 8.81 -1.38
C GLU A 136 -18.07 10.19 -2.02
N THR A 137 -19.23 10.83 -2.09
CA THR A 137 -19.40 12.19 -2.61
C THR A 137 -18.51 13.20 -1.89
N LEU A 138 -18.46 13.15 -0.56
CA LEU A 138 -17.63 14.06 0.24
C LEU A 138 -16.12 13.90 -0.04
N ALA A 139 -15.66 12.67 -0.28
CA ALA A 139 -14.27 12.42 -0.63
C ALA A 139 -13.94 12.97 -2.02
N ASN A 140 -14.85 12.81 -2.99
CA ASN A 140 -14.70 13.36 -4.33
C ASN A 140 -14.67 14.90 -4.32
N GLU A 141 -15.58 15.54 -3.56
CA GLU A 141 -15.56 16.99 -3.32
C GLU A 141 -14.25 17.44 -2.68
N SER A 142 -13.73 16.66 -1.73
CA SER A 142 -12.49 16.99 -1.03
C SER A 142 -11.26 16.92 -1.94
N ILE A 143 -11.22 15.95 -2.86
CA ILE A 143 -10.15 15.85 -3.87
C ILE A 143 -10.21 17.05 -4.82
N GLU A 144 -11.40 17.45 -5.26
CA GLU A 144 -11.57 18.61 -6.13
C GLU A 144 -11.17 19.91 -5.42
N ALA A 145 -11.50 20.05 -4.12
CA ALA A 145 -11.05 21.19 -3.30
C ALA A 145 -9.51 21.26 -3.22
N VAL A 146 -8.84 20.12 -3.01
CA VAL A 146 -7.36 20.05 -3.02
C VAL A 146 -6.80 20.42 -4.39
N ARG A 147 -7.41 19.96 -5.48
CA ARG A 147 -7.02 20.33 -6.85
C ARG A 147 -7.20 21.81 -7.11
N ASP A 148 -8.29 22.40 -6.65
CA ASP A 148 -8.55 23.83 -6.77
C ASP A 148 -7.53 24.67 -6.00
N ILE A 149 -7.12 24.24 -4.80
CA ILE A 149 -6.04 24.88 -4.03
C ILE A 149 -4.72 24.83 -4.82
N VAL A 150 -4.33 23.64 -5.30
CA VAL A 150 -3.11 23.46 -6.11
C VAL A 150 -3.19 24.28 -7.40
N LYS A 151 -4.35 24.30 -8.07
CA LYS A 151 -4.55 25.05 -9.31
C LYS A 151 -4.43 26.55 -9.08
N LYS A 152 -5.02 27.10 -8.02
CA LYS A 152 -4.89 28.53 -7.65
C LYS A 152 -3.44 28.94 -7.38
N LEU A 153 -2.63 28.04 -6.82
CA LEU A 153 -1.22 28.29 -6.56
C LEU A 153 -0.34 28.20 -7.81
N THR A 154 -0.76 27.39 -8.79
CA THR A 154 0.02 27.05 -10.00
C THR A 154 -0.43 27.82 -11.25
N THR A 155 -1.59 28.50 -11.22
CA THR A 155 -2.11 29.28 -12.34
C THR A 155 -2.26 30.77 -12.00
N ASP A 156 -2.14 31.64 -12.99
CA ASP A 156 -2.39 33.08 -12.85
C ASP A 156 -3.89 33.42 -12.90
N GLU A 157 -4.26 34.69 -12.65
CA GLU A 157 -5.66 35.15 -12.70
C GLU A 157 -6.33 34.97 -14.08
N HIS A 158 -5.55 34.71 -15.14
CA HIS A 158 -6.03 34.48 -16.50
C HIS A 158 -6.06 32.99 -16.88
N GLY A 159 -5.72 32.08 -15.96
CA GLY A 159 -5.73 30.63 -16.14
C GLY A 159 -4.48 30.06 -16.84
N ASN A 160 -3.40 30.83 -17.01
CA ASN A 160 -2.14 30.34 -17.56
C ASN A 160 -1.24 29.74 -16.47
N PRO A 161 -0.37 28.76 -16.78
CA PRO A 161 0.61 28.24 -15.84
C PRO A 161 1.53 29.37 -15.35
N LYS A 162 1.56 29.62 -14.04
CA LYS A 162 2.47 30.56 -13.40
C LYS A 162 3.90 30.02 -13.52
N ALA A 163 4.87 30.90 -13.77
CA ALA A 163 6.28 30.51 -13.74
C ALA A 163 6.65 30.06 -12.32
N MET A 164 6.78 28.73 -12.13
CA MET A 164 7.14 28.16 -10.83
C MET A 164 8.65 28.23 -10.60
N PRO A 165 9.11 28.37 -9.33
CA PRO A 165 10.53 28.28 -9.01
C PRO A 165 11.13 26.98 -9.54
N ASP A 166 12.30 27.05 -10.17
CA ASP A 166 13.10 25.88 -10.59
C ASP A 166 12.39 24.84 -11.48
N GLY A 167 11.36 25.25 -12.23
CA GLY A 167 10.61 24.33 -13.11
C GLY A 167 9.72 23.33 -12.37
N LEU A 168 9.35 23.64 -11.12
CA LEU A 168 8.52 22.80 -10.26
C LEU A 168 7.18 22.44 -10.91
N LYS A 169 6.81 21.16 -10.84
CA LYS A 169 5.51 20.62 -11.26
C LYS A 169 4.86 19.97 -10.06
N VAL A 170 3.56 20.14 -9.93
CA VAL A 170 2.78 19.64 -8.80
C VAL A 170 1.67 18.76 -9.31
N TYR A 171 1.57 17.55 -8.77
CA TYR A 171 0.59 16.56 -9.19
C TYR A 171 -0.21 16.07 -7.99
N VAL A 172 -1.54 16.09 -8.10
CA VAL A 172 -2.45 15.50 -7.12
C VAL A 172 -2.75 14.06 -7.53
N THR A 173 -2.40 13.11 -6.67
CA THR A 173 -2.44 11.67 -6.90
C THR A 173 -2.78 10.92 -5.60
N GLY A 174 -2.51 9.62 -5.50
CA GLY A 174 -2.92 8.76 -4.40
C GLY A 174 -4.19 7.97 -4.72
N ALA A 175 -4.51 6.99 -3.85
CA ALA A 175 -5.61 6.06 -4.08
C ALA A 175 -6.97 6.77 -4.18
N ALA A 176 -7.23 7.76 -3.32
CA ALA A 176 -8.47 8.51 -3.35
C ALA A 176 -8.63 9.33 -4.65
N ALA A 177 -7.59 10.08 -5.05
CA ALA A 177 -7.59 10.85 -6.29
C ALA A 177 -7.73 9.97 -7.54
N LEU A 178 -7.07 8.80 -7.55
CA LEU A 178 -7.19 7.82 -8.62
C LEU A 178 -8.62 7.28 -8.72
N GLN A 179 -9.25 6.99 -7.59
CA GLN A 179 -10.63 6.49 -7.54
C GLN A 179 -11.65 7.54 -8.03
N ALA A 180 -11.47 8.81 -7.67
CA ALA A 180 -12.32 9.91 -8.13
C ALA A 180 -12.19 10.13 -9.65
N ASP A 181 -10.95 10.14 -10.17
CA ASP A 181 -10.70 10.25 -11.61
C ASP A 181 -11.28 9.07 -12.39
N MET A 182 -11.20 7.87 -11.82
CA MET A 182 -11.81 6.68 -12.40
C MET A 182 -13.32 6.82 -12.51
N GLY A 183 -13.99 7.35 -11.48
CA GLY A 183 -15.43 7.64 -11.52
C GLY A 183 -15.78 8.59 -12.66
N HIS A 184 -15.06 9.72 -12.76
CA HIS A 184 -15.27 10.72 -13.80
C HIS A 184 -15.01 10.19 -15.22
N ALA A 185 -13.95 9.40 -15.40
CA ALA A 185 -13.64 8.74 -16.68
C ALA A 185 -14.69 7.70 -17.08
N GLY A 186 -15.25 6.98 -16.10
CA GLY A 186 -16.36 6.05 -16.29
C GLY A 186 -17.63 6.75 -16.78
N ASP A 187 -18.01 7.85 -16.14
CA ASP A 187 -19.20 8.63 -16.51
C ASP A 187 -19.07 9.24 -17.90
N SER A 188 -17.91 9.80 -18.22
CA SER A 188 -17.60 10.35 -19.55
C SER A 188 -17.64 9.28 -20.65
N SER A 189 -17.22 8.04 -20.32
CA SER A 189 -17.28 6.91 -21.24
C SER A 189 -18.71 6.42 -21.47
N MET A 190 -19.63 6.58 -20.50
CA MET A 190 -20.97 5.98 -20.58
C MET A 190 -21.79 6.53 -21.75
N LEU A 191 -21.71 7.83 -22.06
CA LEU A 191 -22.40 8.40 -23.23
C LEU A 191 -21.88 7.79 -24.54
N LYS A 192 -20.55 7.64 -24.68
CA LYS A 192 -19.92 7.00 -25.84
C LYS A 192 -20.36 5.54 -25.98
N ILE A 193 -20.30 4.77 -24.88
CA ILE A 193 -20.69 3.35 -24.84
C ILE A 193 -22.18 3.20 -25.17
N THR A 194 -23.06 4.00 -24.56
CA THR A 194 -24.51 3.92 -24.81
C THR A 194 -24.84 4.21 -26.27
N GLY A 195 -24.28 5.29 -26.84
CA GLY A 195 -24.48 5.64 -28.24
C GLY A 195 -24.00 4.56 -29.20
N LEU A 196 -22.81 4.01 -28.96
CA LEU A 196 -22.27 2.91 -29.76
C LEU A 196 -23.12 1.63 -29.61
N THR A 197 -23.54 1.29 -28.41
CA THR A 197 -24.39 0.12 -28.16
C THR A 197 -25.69 0.21 -28.97
N PHE A 198 -26.33 1.39 -29.00
CA PHE A 198 -27.50 1.59 -29.87
C PHE A 198 -27.17 1.43 -31.35
N ILE A 199 -26.02 1.94 -31.82
CA ILE A 199 -25.56 1.76 -33.21
C ILE A 199 -25.39 0.27 -33.52
N VAL A 200 -24.72 -0.48 -32.64
CA VAL A 200 -24.50 -1.94 -32.79
C VAL A 200 -25.84 -2.68 -32.82
N ILE A 201 -26.76 -2.37 -31.90
CA ILE A 201 -28.12 -2.93 -31.89
C ILE A 201 -28.84 -2.62 -33.18
N ILE A 202 -28.83 -1.36 -33.64
CA ILE A 202 -29.47 -0.94 -34.90
C ILE A 202 -28.93 -1.76 -36.07
N ILE A 203 -27.61 -1.87 -36.21
CA ILE A 203 -26.97 -2.61 -37.30
C ILE A 203 -27.34 -4.08 -37.24
N MET A 204 -27.27 -4.70 -36.06
CA MET A 204 -27.61 -6.12 -35.88
C MET A 204 -29.10 -6.39 -36.13
N LEU A 205 -30.00 -5.57 -35.60
CA LEU A 205 -31.44 -5.72 -35.82
C LEU A 205 -31.83 -5.47 -37.28
N LEU A 206 -31.21 -4.50 -37.96
CA LEU A 206 -31.39 -4.29 -39.40
C LEU A 206 -30.87 -5.48 -40.20
N PHE A 207 -29.76 -6.09 -39.79
CA PHE A 207 -29.23 -7.29 -40.43
C PHE A 207 -30.19 -8.49 -40.31
N PHE A 208 -30.80 -8.71 -39.13
CA PHE A 208 -31.70 -9.84 -38.90
C PHE A 208 -33.13 -9.62 -39.43
N TYR A 209 -33.74 -8.46 -39.17
CA TYR A 209 -35.14 -8.18 -39.51
C TYR A 209 -35.33 -7.44 -40.84
N ARG A 210 -34.30 -6.75 -41.35
CA ARG A 210 -34.32 -5.97 -42.61
C ARG A 210 -35.52 -5.03 -42.73
N SER A 211 -35.98 -4.49 -41.61
CA SER A 211 -37.17 -3.66 -41.52
C SER A 211 -36.97 -2.53 -40.52
N ILE A 212 -36.82 -1.31 -41.03
CA ILE A 212 -36.58 -0.10 -40.23
C ILE A 212 -37.68 0.09 -39.18
N PHE A 213 -38.95 -0.18 -39.53
CA PHE A 213 -40.07 -0.06 -38.59
C PHE A 213 -40.03 -1.08 -37.45
N THR A 214 -39.62 -2.32 -37.72
CA THR A 214 -39.46 -3.34 -36.68
C THR A 214 -38.33 -2.95 -35.74
N VAL A 215 -37.21 -2.42 -36.27
CA VAL A 215 -36.09 -1.91 -35.47
C VAL A 215 -36.54 -0.73 -34.60
N LEU A 216 -37.23 0.26 -35.17
CA LEU A 216 -37.70 1.44 -34.43
C LEU A 216 -38.67 1.05 -33.30
N MET A 217 -39.51 0.05 -33.50
CA MET A 217 -40.40 -0.45 -32.44
C MET A 217 -39.65 -1.19 -31.34
N VAL A 218 -38.61 -1.96 -31.67
CA VAL A 218 -37.72 -2.58 -30.67
C VAL A 218 -36.98 -1.51 -29.88
N LEU A 219 -36.42 -0.50 -30.54
CA LEU A 219 -35.73 0.60 -29.88
C LEU A 219 -36.66 1.43 -29.01
N LEU A 220 -37.91 1.63 -29.42
CA LEU A 220 -38.93 2.29 -28.60
C LEU A 220 -39.20 1.48 -27.32
N MET A 221 -39.34 0.16 -27.44
CA MET A 221 -39.50 -0.72 -26.28
C MET A 221 -38.29 -0.61 -25.33
N VAL A 222 -37.07 -0.73 -25.87
CA VAL A 222 -35.82 -0.65 -25.10
C VAL A 222 -35.65 0.73 -24.47
N GLY A 223 -36.02 1.81 -25.17
CA GLY A 223 -35.97 3.17 -24.64
C GLY A 223 -36.93 3.37 -23.46
N ILE A 224 -38.16 2.85 -23.55
CA ILE A 224 -39.12 2.88 -22.43
C ILE A 224 -38.61 2.02 -21.26
N GLN A 225 -38.03 0.84 -21.54
CA GLN A 225 -37.42 -0.02 -20.52
C GLN A 225 -36.29 0.68 -19.78
N LEU A 226 -35.35 1.27 -20.54
CA LEU A 226 -34.21 1.97 -19.97
C LEU A 226 -34.65 3.21 -19.18
N GLY A 227 -35.59 4.00 -19.71
CA GLY A 227 -36.14 5.17 -19.01
C GLY A 227 -36.85 4.78 -17.71
N ALA A 228 -37.64 3.71 -17.73
CA ALA A 228 -38.34 3.22 -16.54
C ALA A 228 -37.37 2.65 -15.50
N ALA A 229 -36.40 1.85 -15.92
CA ALA A 229 -35.37 1.30 -15.04
C ALA A 229 -34.52 2.41 -14.42
N ARG A 230 -34.02 3.36 -15.23
CA ARG A 230 -33.23 4.50 -14.74
C ARG A 230 -34.04 5.37 -13.78
N GLY A 231 -35.28 5.71 -14.14
CA GLY A 231 -36.16 6.51 -13.29
C GLY A 231 -36.47 5.85 -11.95
N MET A 232 -36.75 4.53 -11.96
CA MET A 232 -37.03 3.79 -10.72
C MET A 232 -35.82 3.78 -9.79
N ILE A 233 -34.64 3.51 -10.33
CA ILE A 233 -33.40 3.44 -9.54
C ILE A 233 -32.97 4.83 -9.08
N SER A 234 -33.16 5.86 -9.92
CA SER A 234 -32.90 7.26 -9.54
C SER A 234 -33.75 7.66 -8.34
N VAL A 235 -35.06 7.40 -8.36
CA VAL A 235 -35.95 7.71 -7.22
C VAL A 235 -35.55 6.92 -5.96
N LEU A 236 -35.20 5.64 -6.08
CA LEU A 236 -34.77 4.83 -4.94
C LEU A 236 -33.43 5.31 -4.36
N GLY A 237 -32.50 5.75 -5.21
CA GLY A 237 -31.21 6.31 -4.81
C GLY A 237 -31.36 7.67 -4.14
N ASP A 238 -32.16 8.57 -4.72
CA ASP A 238 -32.43 9.91 -4.22
C ASP A 238 -33.07 9.88 -2.82
N ASN A 239 -33.96 8.92 -2.57
CA ASN A 239 -34.55 8.68 -1.25
C ASN A 239 -33.63 7.89 -0.28
N HIS A 240 -32.36 7.66 -0.63
CA HIS A 240 -31.37 6.96 0.19
C HIS A 240 -31.79 5.52 0.58
N ILE A 241 -32.63 4.88 -0.22
CA ILE A 241 -33.10 3.49 0.04
C ILE A 241 -32.05 2.48 -0.46
N ILE A 242 -31.33 2.83 -1.53
CA ILE A 242 -30.29 1.99 -2.13
C ILE A 242 -29.00 2.81 -2.31
N GLY A 243 -27.85 2.20 -1.97
CA GLY A 243 -26.55 2.78 -2.29
C GLY A 243 -26.25 2.61 -3.79
N LEU A 244 -25.68 3.65 -4.40
CA LEU A 244 -25.29 3.65 -5.80
C LEU A 244 -23.78 3.76 -5.94
N SER A 245 -23.26 3.16 -7.01
CA SER A 245 -21.88 3.34 -7.45
C SER A 245 -21.86 3.56 -8.95
N THR A 246 -20.87 4.31 -9.45
CA THR A 246 -20.67 4.54 -10.89
C THR A 246 -20.59 3.23 -11.68
N PHE A 247 -19.92 2.22 -11.10
CA PHE A 247 -19.86 0.88 -11.69
C PHE A 247 -21.24 0.22 -11.78
N ALA A 248 -22.06 0.33 -10.73
CA ALA A 248 -23.40 -0.24 -10.74
C ALA A 248 -24.31 0.42 -11.75
N VAL A 249 -24.27 1.74 -11.88
CA VAL A 249 -25.02 2.47 -12.90
C VAL A 249 -24.59 2.03 -14.31
N ASN A 250 -23.29 1.95 -14.58
CA ASN A 250 -22.75 1.56 -15.88
C ASN A 250 -23.18 0.13 -16.29
N LEU A 251 -23.04 -0.84 -15.38
CA LEU A 251 -23.43 -2.23 -15.65
C LEU A 251 -24.94 -2.37 -15.85
N LEU A 252 -25.73 -1.69 -15.01
CA LEU A 252 -27.18 -1.71 -15.05
C LEU A 252 -27.71 -1.24 -16.41
N VAL A 253 -27.18 -0.13 -16.94
CA VAL A 253 -27.60 0.42 -18.23
C VAL A 253 -27.38 -0.60 -19.35
N VAL A 254 -26.18 -1.17 -19.44
CA VAL A 254 -25.84 -2.15 -20.49
C VAL A 254 -26.68 -3.43 -20.33
N LEU A 255 -26.84 -3.92 -19.10
CA LEU A 255 -27.61 -5.11 -18.81
C LEU A 255 -29.10 -4.95 -19.18
N VAL A 256 -29.71 -3.81 -18.85
CA VAL A 256 -31.12 -3.51 -19.19
C VAL A 256 -31.31 -3.36 -20.69
N ILE A 257 -30.39 -2.69 -21.38
CA ILE A 257 -30.44 -2.56 -22.85
C ILE A 257 -30.35 -3.94 -23.50
N ALA A 258 -29.41 -4.77 -23.07
CA ALA A 258 -29.19 -6.09 -23.64
C ALA A 258 -30.37 -7.03 -23.37
N ALA A 259 -30.79 -7.18 -22.10
CA ALA A 259 -31.94 -8.00 -21.73
C ALA A 259 -33.25 -7.51 -22.36
N GLY A 260 -33.45 -6.18 -22.40
CA GLY A 260 -34.63 -5.57 -23.01
C GLY A 260 -34.72 -5.84 -24.52
N THR A 261 -33.59 -5.74 -25.22
CA THR A 261 -33.50 -6.05 -26.65
C THR A 261 -33.80 -7.52 -26.91
N ASP A 262 -33.28 -8.41 -26.07
CA ASP A 262 -33.55 -9.85 -26.16
C ASP A 262 -35.02 -10.20 -25.97
N TYR A 263 -35.68 -9.62 -24.97
CA TYR A 263 -37.10 -9.82 -24.74
C TYR A 263 -37.94 -9.34 -25.93
N ALA A 264 -37.56 -8.23 -26.55
CA ALA A 264 -38.20 -7.73 -27.77
C ALA A 264 -38.00 -8.69 -28.96
N ILE A 265 -36.79 -9.23 -29.15
CA ILE A 265 -36.46 -10.20 -30.19
C ILE A 265 -37.30 -11.48 -30.02
N PHE A 266 -37.49 -11.97 -28.79
CA PHE A 266 -38.31 -13.18 -28.55
C PHE A 266 -39.78 -12.96 -28.84
N LEU A 267 -40.35 -11.84 -28.38
CA LEU A 267 -41.75 -11.50 -28.65
C LEU A 267 -42.00 -11.37 -30.17
N ILE A 268 -41.15 -10.61 -30.87
CA ILE A 268 -41.31 -10.42 -32.32
C ILE A 268 -41.04 -11.71 -33.09
N GLY A 269 -40.01 -12.47 -32.69
CA GLY A 269 -39.66 -13.74 -33.31
C GLY A 269 -40.80 -14.75 -33.24
N ARG A 270 -41.44 -14.90 -32.07
CA ARG A 270 -42.61 -15.79 -31.92
C ARG A 270 -43.84 -15.29 -32.64
N TYR A 271 -44.09 -13.99 -32.65
CA TYR A 271 -45.18 -13.41 -33.43
C TYR A 271 -44.98 -13.68 -34.94
N GLN A 272 -43.78 -13.49 -35.46
CA GLN A 272 -43.45 -13.78 -36.86
C GLN A 272 -43.54 -15.27 -37.18
N GLU A 273 -43.08 -16.16 -36.29
CA GLU A 273 -43.22 -17.62 -36.45
C GLU A 273 -44.70 -18.02 -36.57
N ALA A 274 -45.56 -17.52 -35.67
CA ALA A 274 -47.00 -17.77 -35.71
C ALA A 274 -47.65 -17.29 -37.03
N ARG A 275 -47.22 -16.12 -37.53
CA ARG A 275 -47.67 -15.59 -38.83
C ARG A 275 -47.20 -16.42 -40.02
N VAL A 276 -45.97 -16.94 -40.00
CA VAL A 276 -45.46 -17.86 -41.04
C VAL A 276 -46.23 -19.18 -41.05
N ASN A 277 -46.68 -19.65 -39.89
CA ASN A 277 -47.53 -20.85 -39.76
C ASN A 277 -48.99 -20.64 -40.19
N GLY A 278 -49.33 -19.46 -40.74
CA GLY A 278 -50.65 -19.17 -41.30
C GLY A 278 -51.69 -18.67 -40.28
N LEU A 279 -51.30 -18.39 -39.03
CA LEU A 279 -52.21 -17.83 -38.03
C LEU A 279 -52.57 -16.37 -38.37
N ASP A 280 -53.81 -15.99 -38.08
CA ASP A 280 -54.26 -14.60 -38.20
C ASP A 280 -53.57 -13.69 -37.16
N ARG A 281 -53.69 -12.36 -37.29
CA ARG A 281 -52.94 -11.42 -36.43
C ARG A 281 -53.35 -11.55 -34.95
N GLU A 282 -54.60 -11.93 -34.71
CA GLU A 282 -55.17 -12.12 -33.39
C GLU A 282 -54.69 -13.41 -32.73
N ALA A 283 -54.82 -14.57 -33.41
CA ALA A 283 -54.30 -15.82 -32.87
C ALA A 283 -52.77 -15.78 -32.74
N ALA A 284 -52.06 -15.14 -33.67
CA ALA A 284 -50.61 -14.97 -33.58
C ALA A 284 -50.17 -14.18 -32.33
N TYR A 285 -50.96 -13.18 -31.91
CA TYR A 285 -50.69 -12.46 -30.66
C TYR A 285 -50.88 -13.36 -29.42
N TYR A 286 -51.97 -14.13 -29.36
CA TYR A 286 -52.21 -15.01 -28.22
C TYR A 286 -51.20 -16.15 -28.14
N GLU A 287 -50.82 -16.72 -29.29
CA GLU A 287 -49.77 -17.74 -29.40
C GLU A 287 -48.43 -17.20 -28.93
N MET A 288 -48.06 -15.99 -29.40
CA MET A 288 -46.86 -15.31 -28.94
C MET A 288 -46.87 -15.10 -27.43
N PHE A 289 -47.96 -14.59 -26.85
CA PHE A 289 -48.00 -14.25 -25.43
C PHE A 289 -47.87 -15.50 -24.54
N HIS A 290 -48.64 -16.55 -24.83
CA HIS A 290 -48.57 -17.78 -24.03
C HIS A 290 -47.25 -18.54 -24.23
N GLY A 291 -46.63 -18.43 -25.41
CA GLY A 291 -45.35 -19.08 -25.70
C GLY A 291 -44.11 -18.34 -25.18
N THR A 292 -44.20 -17.04 -24.87
CA THR A 292 -43.05 -16.22 -24.44
C THR A 292 -43.13 -15.68 -23.02
N ALA A 293 -44.33 -15.44 -22.48
CA ALA A 293 -44.48 -14.73 -21.20
C ALA A 293 -43.85 -15.49 -20.02
N HIS A 294 -44.04 -16.82 -19.95
CA HIS A 294 -43.42 -17.64 -18.90
C HIS A 294 -41.90 -17.73 -19.04
N VAL A 295 -41.40 -17.63 -20.27
CA VAL A 295 -39.96 -17.64 -20.52
C VAL A 295 -39.35 -16.32 -20.06
N ILE A 296 -39.86 -15.18 -20.52
CA ILE A 296 -39.37 -13.84 -20.13
C ILE A 296 -39.43 -13.66 -18.61
N LEU A 297 -40.51 -14.12 -17.97
CA LEU A 297 -40.64 -14.06 -16.51
C LEU A 297 -39.62 -14.96 -15.81
N GLY A 298 -39.47 -16.21 -16.25
CA GLY A 298 -38.54 -17.16 -15.65
C GLY A 298 -37.09 -16.68 -15.78
N THR A 299 -36.74 -16.14 -16.94
CA THR A 299 -35.37 -15.75 -17.24
C THR A 299 -35.00 -14.42 -16.61
N GLY A 300 -35.91 -13.45 -16.66
CA GLY A 300 -35.78 -12.20 -15.94
C GLY A 300 -35.70 -12.36 -14.43
N SER A 301 -36.48 -13.28 -13.85
CA SER A 301 -36.39 -13.61 -12.42
C SER A 301 -35.06 -14.29 -12.08
N THR A 302 -34.51 -15.08 -13.00
CA THR A 302 -33.22 -15.75 -12.83
C THR A 302 -32.08 -14.72 -12.84
N ILE A 303 -32.09 -13.79 -13.79
CA ILE A 303 -31.11 -12.70 -13.85
C ILE A 303 -31.24 -11.80 -12.61
N ALA A 304 -32.45 -11.36 -12.28
CA ALA A 304 -32.68 -10.51 -11.12
C ALA A 304 -32.28 -11.19 -9.80
N GLY A 305 -32.61 -12.48 -9.65
CA GLY A 305 -32.23 -13.27 -8.48
C GLY A 305 -30.72 -13.47 -8.36
N ALA A 306 -30.04 -13.78 -9.47
CA ALA A 306 -28.59 -13.92 -9.49
C ALA A 306 -27.87 -12.59 -9.17
N MET A 307 -28.39 -11.46 -9.67
CA MET A 307 -27.90 -10.13 -9.27
C MET A 307 -28.16 -9.88 -7.78
N TYR A 308 -29.35 -10.20 -7.28
CA TYR A 308 -29.69 -10.02 -5.86
C TYR A 308 -28.78 -10.83 -4.92
N CYS A 309 -28.30 -12.02 -5.33
CA CYS A 309 -27.32 -12.79 -4.55
C CYS A 309 -26.03 -12.02 -4.24
N LEU A 310 -25.70 -10.96 -5.00
CA LEU A 310 -24.58 -10.09 -4.69
C LEU A 310 -24.77 -9.29 -3.40
N SER A 311 -26.00 -9.07 -2.96
CA SER A 311 -26.26 -8.44 -1.66
C SER A 311 -25.74 -9.26 -0.47
N PHE A 312 -25.45 -10.56 -0.66
CA PHE A 312 -24.90 -11.43 0.39
C PHE A 312 -23.37 -11.44 0.45
N THR A 313 -22.70 -10.76 -0.48
CA THR A 313 -21.23 -10.59 -0.46
C THR A 313 -20.83 -9.62 0.65
N ARG A 314 -19.55 -9.57 1.01
CA ARG A 314 -19.01 -8.62 2.01
C ARG A 314 -18.42 -7.37 1.37
N MET A 315 -17.90 -7.48 0.15
CA MET A 315 -17.28 -6.38 -0.59
C MET A 315 -18.33 -5.40 -1.12
N PRO A 316 -18.22 -4.10 -0.79
CA PRO A 316 -19.17 -3.09 -1.27
C PRO A 316 -19.27 -3.00 -2.81
N TYR A 317 -18.18 -3.29 -3.52
CA TYR A 317 -18.16 -3.42 -4.98
C TYR A 317 -19.25 -4.35 -5.52
N PHE A 318 -19.51 -5.48 -4.85
CA PHE A 318 -20.50 -6.45 -5.27
C PHE A 318 -21.87 -6.15 -4.65
N GLN A 319 -21.92 -5.79 -3.38
CA GLN A 319 -23.19 -5.47 -2.70
C GLN A 319 -23.96 -4.35 -3.41
N THR A 320 -23.27 -3.28 -3.84
CA THR A 320 -23.87 -2.13 -4.54
C THR A 320 -24.45 -2.49 -5.91
N LEU A 321 -24.03 -3.60 -6.51
CA LEU A 321 -24.62 -4.11 -7.76
C LEU A 321 -25.91 -4.89 -7.54
N GLY A 322 -26.11 -5.46 -6.35
CA GLY A 322 -27.13 -6.49 -6.15
C GLY A 322 -28.56 -5.97 -6.28
N VAL A 323 -28.96 -5.08 -5.36
CA VAL A 323 -30.33 -4.54 -5.34
C VAL A 323 -30.62 -3.67 -6.58
N PRO A 324 -29.76 -2.72 -6.99
CA PRO A 324 -30.07 -1.87 -8.14
C PRO A 324 -30.24 -2.65 -9.44
N CYS A 325 -29.34 -3.59 -9.75
CA CYS A 325 -29.46 -4.41 -10.96
C CYS A 325 -30.67 -5.35 -10.89
N ALA A 326 -30.99 -5.93 -9.74
CA ALA A 326 -32.15 -6.80 -9.58
C ALA A 326 -33.47 -6.04 -9.84
N VAL A 327 -33.63 -4.86 -9.24
CA VAL A 327 -34.82 -4.01 -9.43
C VAL A 327 -34.92 -3.51 -10.88
N ALA A 328 -33.80 -3.12 -11.49
CA ALA A 328 -33.77 -2.69 -12.88
C ALA A 328 -34.18 -3.81 -13.85
N VAL A 329 -33.69 -5.03 -13.65
CA VAL A 329 -34.08 -6.19 -14.47
C VAL A 329 -35.55 -6.55 -14.25
N LEU A 330 -36.06 -6.56 -13.01
CA LEU A 330 -37.49 -6.79 -12.74
C LEU A 330 -38.37 -5.72 -13.40
N THR A 331 -37.94 -4.46 -13.39
CA THR A 331 -38.63 -3.37 -14.08
C THR A 331 -38.61 -3.60 -15.59
N ALA A 332 -37.46 -3.99 -16.17
CA ALA A 332 -37.35 -4.32 -17.58
C ALA A 332 -38.26 -5.49 -18.00
N VAL A 333 -38.42 -6.50 -17.14
CA VAL A 333 -39.34 -7.65 -17.32
C VAL A 333 -40.80 -7.19 -17.27
N ALA A 334 -41.17 -6.35 -16.31
CA ALA A 334 -42.52 -5.80 -16.20
C ALA A 334 -42.90 -5.00 -17.45
N VAL A 335 -41.98 -4.17 -17.95
CA VAL A 335 -42.16 -3.44 -19.21
C VAL A 335 -42.20 -4.40 -20.40
N ALA A 336 -41.34 -5.41 -20.46
CA ALA A 336 -41.35 -6.39 -21.55
C ALA A 336 -42.67 -7.16 -21.65
N LEU A 337 -43.25 -7.56 -20.52
CA LEU A 337 -44.51 -8.32 -20.48
C LEU A 337 -45.76 -7.45 -20.73
N THR A 338 -45.64 -6.12 -20.62
CA THR A 338 -46.78 -5.19 -20.77
C THR A 338 -46.66 -4.35 -22.05
N VAL A 339 -45.59 -3.57 -22.20
CA VAL A 339 -45.31 -2.70 -23.36
C VAL A 339 -44.98 -3.52 -24.60
N GLY A 340 -44.21 -4.61 -24.47
CA GLY A 340 -43.84 -5.45 -25.63
C GLY A 340 -45.06 -5.98 -26.40
N PRO A 341 -45.98 -6.74 -25.75
CA PRO A 341 -47.22 -7.18 -26.38
C PRO A 341 -48.12 -6.02 -26.86
N SER A 342 -48.12 -4.89 -26.14
CA SER A 342 -48.90 -3.70 -26.53
C SER A 342 -48.39 -3.09 -27.84
N LEU A 343 -47.07 -2.95 -27.98
CA LEU A 343 -46.42 -2.47 -29.21
C LEU A 343 -46.66 -3.42 -30.38
N ILE A 344 -46.62 -4.74 -30.15
CA ILE A 344 -46.97 -5.73 -31.19
C ILE A 344 -48.43 -5.60 -31.61
N THR A 345 -49.35 -5.37 -30.68
CA THR A 345 -50.76 -5.12 -30.99
C THR A 345 -50.94 -3.88 -31.85
N ILE A 346 -50.24 -2.78 -31.52
CA ILE A 346 -50.33 -1.53 -32.26
C ILE A 346 -49.71 -1.69 -33.66
N GLY A 347 -48.47 -2.18 -33.75
CA GLY A 347 -47.80 -2.32 -35.04
C GLY A 347 -48.36 -3.43 -35.93
N SER A 348 -49.02 -4.45 -35.37
CA SER A 348 -49.74 -5.47 -36.17
C SER A 348 -50.97 -4.91 -36.87
N LYS A 349 -51.63 -3.87 -36.33
CA LYS A 349 -52.71 -3.15 -37.04
C LYS A 349 -52.20 -2.51 -38.34
N PHE A 350 -50.98 -1.97 -38.30
CA PHE A 350 -50.31 -1.31 -39.44
C PHE A 350 -49.49 -2.27 -40.32
N GLY A 351 -49.49 -3.58 -40.03
CA GLY A 351 -48.71 -4.56 -40.82
C GLY A 351 -47.19 -4.46 -40.65
N LEU A 352 -46.69 -3.75 -39.64
CA LEU A 352 -45.26 -3.42 -39.46
C LEU A 352 -44.38 -4.61 -39.03
N PHE A 353 -44.99 -5.70 -38.57
CA PHE A 353 -44.30 -6.90 -38.06
C PHE A 353 -44.45 -8.12 -38.98
N GLU A 354 -44.88 -7.93 -40.23
CA GLU A 354 -44.98 -9.04 -41.17
C GLU A 354 -43.58 -9.53 -41.61
N PRO A 355 -43.32 -10.85 -41.60
CA PRO A 355 -42.02 -11.41 -41.91
C PRO A 355 -41.67 -11.18 -43.39
N LYS A 356 -40.66 -10.35 -43.68
CA LYS A 356 -40.19 -10.07 -45.05
C LYS A 356 -39.39 -11.22 -45.67
N ARG A 357 -39.03 -12.24 -44.89
CA ARG A 357 -38.31 -13.44 -45.36
C ARG A 357 -38.88 -14.68 -44.66
N ALA A 358 -38.95 -15.80 -45.37
CA ALA A 358 -39.14 -17.10 -44.73
C ALA A 358 -37.99 -17.35 -43.75
N MET A 359 -38.29 -17.67 -42.49
CA MET A 359 -37.28 -17.93 -41.45
C MET A 359 -36.29 -19.01 -41.92
N ARG A 360 -35.03 -18.96 -41.47
CA ARG A 360 -33.93 -19.92 -41.82
C ARG A 360 -34.13 -21.33 -41.22
N ILE A 361 -35.37 -21.82 -41.21
CA ILE A 361 -35.81 -23.10 -40.64
C ILE A 361 -35.04 -24.27 -41.29
N ARG A 362 -34.71 -24.18 -42.58
CA ARG A 362 -34.08 -25.29 -43.33
C ARG A 362 -32.64 -25.59 -42.88
N THR A 363 -31.84 -24.56 -42.58
CA THR A 363 -30.45 -24.74 -42.12
C THR A 363 -30.42 -25.29 -40.70
N TRP A 364 -31.22 -24.72 -39.81
CA TRP A 364 -31.32 -25.18 -38.42
C TRP A 364 -31.92 -26.57 -38.29
N ARG A 365 -32.87 -26.96 -39.16
CA ARG A 365 -33.34 -28.35 -39.25
C ARG A 365 -32.25 -29.33 -39.69
N ARG A 366 -31.33 -28.93 -40.57
CA ARG A 366 -30.17 -29.76 -40.95
C ARG A 366 -29.22 -29.94 -39.77
N ILE A 367 -28.94 -28.87 -39.02
CA ILE A 367 -28.12 -28.92 -37.81
C ILE A 367 -28.78 -29.85 -36.77
N GLY A 368 -30.07 -29.69 -36.50
CA GLY A 368 -30.83 -30.58 -35.61
C GLY A 368 -30.83 -32.04 -36.08
N ALA A 369 -30.92 -32.28 -37.40
CA ALA A 369 -30.85 -33.64 -37.97
C ALA A 369 -29.44 -34.25 -37.83
N ALA A 370 -28.38 -33.44 -37.99
CA ALA A 370 -27.01 -33.88 -37.77
C ALA A 370 -26.76 -34.25 -36.31
N ILE A 371 -27.21 -33.41 -35.36
CA ILE A 371 -27.09 -33.65 -33.92
C ILE A 371 -27.82 -34.93 -33.51
N THR A 372 -29.05 -35.12 -33.99
CA THR A 372 -29.84 -36.32 -33.65
C THR A 372 -29.30 -37.60 -34.30
N ARG A 373 -28.52 -37.49 -35.39
CA ARG A 373 -27.88 -38.61 -36.08
C ARG A 373 -26.51 -38.97 -35.51
N TRP A 374 -25.71 -37.98 -35.10
CA TRP A 374 -24.33 -38.15 -34.61
C TRP A 374 -24.08 -37.39 -33.29
N PRO A 375 -24.83 -37.69 -32.20
CA PRO A 375 -24.75 -36.88 -30.98
C PRO A 375 -23.41 -37.02 -30.25
N GLY A 376 -22.80 -38.21 -30.22
CA GLY A 376 -21.52 -38.45 -29.55
C GLY A 376 -20.34 -37.65 -30.15
N PRO A 377 -20.08 -37.77 -31.47
CA PRO A 377 -18.99 -37.01 -32.10
C PRO A 377 -19.17 -35.49 -32.03
N ILE A 378 -20.41 -34.99 -32.14
CA ILE A 378 -20.69 -33.55 -32.03
C ILE A 378 -20.43 -33.07 -30.60
N LEU A 379 -20.83 -33.85 -29.59
CA LEU A 379 -20.52 -33.55 -28.19
C LEU A 379 -19.00 -33.52 -27.96
N ALA A 380 -18.26 -34.52 -28.45
CA ALA A 380 -16.81 -34.57 -28.33
C ALA A 380 -16.12 -33.38 -29.02
N ALA A 381 -16.56 -32.99 -30.21
CA ALA A 381 -16.04 -31.81 -30.90
C ALA A 381 -16.33 -30.51 -30.13
N SER A 382 -17.56 -30.33 -29.63
CA SER A 382 -17.89 -29.15 -28.81
C SER A 382 -17.11 -29.10 -27.50
N MET A 383 -16.86 -30.26 -26.87
CA MET A 383 -16.05 -30.38 -25.67
C MET A 383 -14.57 -30.07 -25.94
N ALA A 384 -14.03 -30.50 -27.09
CA ALA A 384 -12.67 -30.17 -27.49
C ALA A 384 -12.47 -28.65 -27.62
N ILE A 385 -13.44 -27.94 -28.20
CA ILE A 385 -13.40 -26.47 -28.27
C ILE A 385 -13.47 -25.85 -26.87
N ALA A 386 -14.30 -26.40 -25.96
CA ALA A 386 -14.36 -25.93 -24.57
C ALA A 386 -13.03 -26.13 -23.82
N ILE A 387 -12.35 -27.26 -24.06
CA ILE A 387 -11.05 -27.60 -23.45
C ILE A 387 -9.97 -26.59 -23.87
N ILE A 388 -10.00 -26.07 -25.11
CA ILE A 388 -9.04 -25.03 -25.55
C ILE A 388 -9.14 -23.79 -24.64
N GLY A 389 -10.36 -23.36 -24.31
CA GLY A 389 -10.57 -22.28 -23.34
C GLY A 389 -10.10 -22.66 -21.94
N LEU A 390 -10.54 -23.82 -21.44
CA LEU A 390 -10.18 -24.30 -20.10
C LEU A 390 -8.67 -24.47 -19.89
N ALA A 391 -7.92 -24.87 -20.92
CA ALA A 391 -6.48 -25.06 -20.86
C ALA A 391 -5.69 -23.77 -20.61
N ALA A 392 -6.28 -22.60 -20.87
CA ALA A 392 -5.66 -21.31 -20.58
C ALA A 392 -5.82 -20.86 -19.12
N LEU A 393 -6.74 -21.47 -18.36
CA LEU A 393 -7.04 -21.08 -16.97
C LEU A 393 -5.87 -21.24 -16.00
N PRO A 394 -5.05 -22.30 -16.04
CA PRO A 394 -3.91 -22.43 -15.13
C PRO A 394 -2.85 -21.34 -15.31
N GLY A 395 -2.81 -20.68 -16.48
CA GLY A 395 -1.92 -19.57 -16.77
C GLY A 395 -2.42 -18.21 -16.31
N TYR A 396 -3.64 -18.12 -15.74
CA TYR A 396 -4.27 -16.88 -15.34
C TYR A 396 -3.47 -16.15 -14.25
N LYS A 397 -3.17 -14.86 -14.51
CA LYS A 397 -2.58 -13.95 -13.53
C LYS A 397 -3.56 -12.82 -13.21
N THR A 398 -3.80 -12.60 -11.91
CA THR A 398 -4.59 -11.47 -11.40
C THR A 398 -3.68 -10.26 -11.19
N SER A 399 -4.11 -9.10 -11.68
CA SER A 399 -3.51 -7.82 -11.31
C SER A 399 -4.48 -7.03 -10.45
N TYR A 400 -3.97 -6.49 -9.34
CA TYR A 400 -4.69 -5.60 -8.44
C TYR A 400 -4.29 -4.14 -8.59
N ASP A 401 -3.31 -3.85 -9.46
CA ASP A 401 -2.83 -2.50 -9.70
C ASP A 401 -3.72 -1.75 -10.72
N ASP A 402 -4.63 -0.92 -10.21
CA ASP A 402 -5.54 -0.10 -11.00
C ASP A 402 -4.82 0.84 -11.98
N LYS A 403 -3.58 1.26 -11.66
CA LYS A 403 -2.78 2.18 -12.50
C LYS A 403 -2.55 1.62 -13.91
N LYS A 404 -2.51 0.29 -14.06
CA LYS A 404 -2.29 -0.39 -15.35
C LYS A 404 -3.51 -0.35 -16.28
N TYR A 405 -4.70 -0.10 -15.74
CA TYR A 405 -5.96 -0.19 -16.48
C TYR A 405 -6.64 1.15 -16.75
N ILE A 406 -6.10 2.21 -16.17
CA ILE A 406 -6.57 3.58 -16.34
C ILE A 406 -5.69 4.27 -17.40
N PRO A 407 -6.27 5.14 -18.26
CA PRO A 407 -5.50 5.94 -19.22
C PRO A 407 -4.33 6.70 -18.59
N LYS A 408 -3.24 6.86 -19.34
CA LYS A 408 -2.00 7.52 -18.85
C LYS A 408 -2.13 9.04 -18.72
N ASP A 409 -3.10 9.61 -19.41
CA ASP A 409 -3.39 11.05 -19.47
C ASP A 409 -4.18 11.56 -18.27
N ILE A 410 -4.74 10.67 -17.45
CA ILE A 410 -5.47 11.06 -16.23
C ILE A 410 -4.52 11.70 -15.20
N PRO A 411 -4.88 12.85 -14.59
CA PRO A 411 -4.02 13.59 -13.66
C PRO A 411 -3.44 12.74 -12.52
N ALA A 412 -4.27 11.91 -11.86
CA ALA A 412 -3.78 11.04 -10.79
C ALA A 412 -2.71 10.05 -11.27
N ASN A 413 -2.85 9.50 -12.49
CA ASN A 413 -1.88 8.56 -13.05
C ASN A 413 -0.57 9.27 -13.47
N GLN A 414 -0.65 10.50 -13.96
CA GLN A 414 0.53 11.33 -14.21
C GLN A 414 1.30 11.60 -12.91
N GLY A 415 0.60 11.86 -11.81
CA GLY A 415 1.24 12.04 -10.50
C GLY A 415 1.92 10.79 -9.96
N PHE A 416 1.33 9.61 -10.15
CA PHE A 416 2.01 8.34 -9.82
C PHE A 416 3.24 8.12 -10.70
N GLN A 417 3.16 8.39 -12.00
CA GLN A 417 4.31 8.29 -12.90
C GLN A 417 5.43 9.28 -12.53
N ALA A 418 5.08 10.49 -12.10
CA ALA A 418 6.05 11.45 -11.58
C ALA A 418 6.71 10.94 -10.29
N ALA A 419 5.94 10.32 -9.38
CA ALA A 419 6.49 9.71 -8.18
C ALA A 419 7.42 8.52 -8.50
N ASP A 420 7.00 7.62 -9.38
CA ASP A 420 7.74 6.41 -9.78
C ASP A 420 9.08 6.73 -10.48
N ARG A 421 9.28 7.97 -10.97
CA ARG A 421 10.57 8.42 -11.52
C ARG A 421 11.64 8.66 -10.45
N HIS A 422 11.24 9.03 -9.23
CA HIS A 422 12.14 9.49 -8.16
C HIS A 422 12.08 8.64 -6.89
N PHE A 423 10.98 7.92 -6.67
CA PHE A 423 10.75 7.10 -5.50
C PHE A 423 10.63 5.62 -5.88
N ASP A 424 11.14 4.75 -5.00
CA ASP A 424 10.85 3.32 -5.10
C ASP A 424 9.35 3.08 -4.82
N PRO A 425 8.63 2.27 -5.62
CA PRO A 425 7.21 1.98 -5.43
C PRO A 425 6.84 1.54 -4.01
N ALA A 426 7.76 0.85 -3.31
CA ALA A 426 7.55 0.40 -1.94
C ALA A 426 7.57 1.54 -0.91
N ARG A 427 8.23 2.66 -1.23
CA ARG A 427 8.26 3.85 -0.37
C ARG A 427 6.97 4.65 -0.47
N MET A 428 6.31 4.60 -1.62
CA MET A 428 5.06 5.30 -1.89
C MET A 428 3.84 4.56 -1.32
N ASN A 429 3.96 3.26 -1.06
CA ASN A 429 2.90 2.39 -0.56
C ASN A 429 3.38 1.59 0.65
N PRO A 430 3.67 2.25 1.80
CA PRO A 430 4.13 1.54 2.98
C PRO A 430 3.01 0.80 3.70
N GLU A 431 3.38 -0.19 4.51
CA GLU A 431 2.51 -0.76 5.53
C GLU A 431 2.63 0.01 6.84
N MET A 432 1.51 0.12 7.53
CA MET A 432 1.38 0.83 8.79
C MET A 432 1.03 -0.18 9.87
N LEU A 433 2.01 -0.52 10.70
CA LEU A 433 1.81 -1.39 11.86
C LEU A 433 1.52 -0.50 13.07
N ILE A 434 0.35 -0.69 13.68
CA ILE A 434 -0.03 0.00 14.91
C ILE A 434 -0.03 -0.98 16.09
N LEU A 435 0.47 -0.50 17.22
CA LEU A 435 0.49 -1.22 18.49
C LEU A 435 -0.14 -0.32 19.56
N GLU A 436 -1.24 -0.77 20.16
CA GLU A 436 -1.95 -0.08 21.23
C GLU A 436 -1.67 -0.78 22.56
N SER A 437 -1.17 -0.03 23.53
CA SER A 437 -0.81 -0.48 24.87
C SER A 437 -1.75 0.11 25.92
N ASP A 438 -1.76 -0.47 27.12
CA ASP A 438 -2.58 -0.01 28.24
C ASP A 438 -1.96 1.18 29.01
N HIS A 439 -0.68 1.46 28.81
CA HIS A 439 0.10 2.51 29.48
C HIS A 439 0.90 3.42 28.51
N ASP A 440 1.52 4.49 29.02
CA ASP A 440 2.33 5.40 28.20
C ASP A 440 3.72 4.80 27.94
N MET A 441 4.06 4.61 26.67
CA MET A 441 5.31 3.99 26.22
C MET A 441 6.51 4.94 26.17
N ARG A 442 6.37 6.21 26.56
CA ARG A 442 7.46 7.22 26.56
C ARG A 442 8.45 7.01 27.71
N ASN A 443 8.99 5.82 27.82
CA ASN A 443 9.96 5.44 28.84
C ASN A 443 11.03 4.50 28.25
N SER A 444 12.18 4.39 28.93
CA SER A 444 13.31 3.60 28.43
C SER A 444 13.01 2.10 28.30
N ALA A 445 12.13 1.54 29.15
CA ALA A 445 11.84 0.10 29.15
C ALA A 445 11.04 -0.31 27.90
N ASP A 446 9.96 0.43 27.59
CA ASP A 446 9.16 0.13 26.41
C ASP A 446 9.93 0.43 25.13
N PHE A 447 10.81 1.44 25.11
CA PHE A 447 11.67 1.68 23.97
C PHE A 447 12.61 0.52 23.62
N LEU A 448 13.02 -0.30 24.61
CA LEU A 448 13.74 -1.57 24.35
C LEU A 448 12.83 -2.58 23.63
N VAL A 449 11.56 -2.65 24.02
CA VAL A 449 10.57 -3.53 23.38
C VAL A 449 10.23 -3.05 21.98
N ILE A 450 10.07 -1.74 21.78
CA ILE A 450 9.82 -1.11 20.48
C ILE A 450 10.99 -1.39 19.52
N ASP A 451 12.24 -1.29 19.98
CA ASP A 451 13.39 -1.65 19.15
C ASP A 451 13.44 -3.16 18.84
N LYS A 452 13.18 -4.02 19.82
CA LYS A 452 13.05 -5.47 19.61
C LYS A 452 11.99 -5.79 18.56
N LEU A 453 10.84 -5.13 18.63
CA LEU A 453 9.74 -5.25 17.69
C LEU A 453 10.15 -4.78 16.28
N ALA A 454 10.75 -3.60 16.16
CA ALA A 454 11.22 -3.08 14.87
C ALA A 454 12.25 -4.01 14.21
N LYS A 455 13.16 -4.62 14.98
CA LYS A 455 14.12 -5.63 14.51
C LYS A 455 13.45 -6.92 14.04
N ALA A 456 12.47 -7.41 14.80
CA ALA A 456 11.74 -8.62 14.44
C ALA A 456 11.02 -8.45 13.09
N VAL A 457 10.34 -7.32 12.90
CA VAL A 457 9.66 -6.99 11.64
C VAL A 457 10.67 -6.78 10.50
N TYR A 458 11.80 -6.12 10.76
CA TYR A 458 12.86 -5.93 9.75
C TYR A 458 13.51 -7.25 9.29
N ARG A 459 13.56 -8.27 10.15
CA ARG A 459 14.11 -9.60 9.82
C ARG A 459 13.18 -10.44 8.94
N VAL A 460 11.91 -10.05 8.79
CA VAL A 460 10.99 -10.73 7.89
C VAL A 460 11.53 -10.65 6.45
N PRO A 461 11.68 -11.78 5.73
CA PRO A 461 12.11 -11.77 4.34
C PRO A 461 11.21 -10.88 3.49
N GLY A 462 11.80 -10.08 2.59
CA GLY A 462 11.05 -9.16 1.74
C GLY A 462 10.80 -7.77 2.32
N ILE A 463 11.22 -7.49 3.56
CA ILE A 463 11.19 -6.13 4.12
C ILE A 463 12.47 -5.38 3.78
N ALA A 464 12.32 -4.16 3.26
CA ALA A 464 13.43 -3.27 2.91
C ALA A 464 13.80 -2.36 4.07
N ARG A 465 12.80 -1.83 4.76
CA ARG A 465 12.98 -0.78 5.78
C ARG A 465 11.84 -0.81 6.78
N VAL A 466 12.14 -0.53 8.05
CA VAL A 466 11.16 -0.32 9.11
C VAL A 466 11.49 0.99 9.79
N GLN A 467 10.59 1.97 9.72
CA GLN A 467 10.71 3.25 10.39
C GLN A 467 9.84 3.23 11.66
N ALA A 468 10.48 3.52 12.78
CA ALA A 468 9.88 3.61 14.10
C ALA A 468 10.59 4.72 14.87
N ILE A 469 10.10 5.09 16.04
CA ILE A 469 10.77 6.12 16.86
C ILE A 469 12.22 5.75 17.23
N THR A 470 12.54 4.46 17.37
CA THR A 470 13.91 3.96 17.64
C THR A 470 14.81 3.95 16.40
N ARG A 471 14.24 4.13 15.21
CA ARG A 471 14.91 4.15 13.91
C ARG A 471 14.15 5.02 12.90
N PRO A 472 14.04 6.35 13.09
CA PRO A 472 13.13 7.19 12.30
C PRO A 472 13.41 7.16 10.80
N GLN A 473 14.69 7.05 10.42
CA GLN A 473 15.14 6.97 9.03
C GLN A 473 15.23 5.53 8.50
N GLY A 474 14.79 4.54 9.29
CA GLY A 474 14.94 3.11 9.02
C GLY A 474 16.29 2.53 9.42
N THR A 475 17.22 3.36 9.89
CA THR A 475 18.45 2.93 10.56
C THR A 475 18.41 3.33 12.03
N PRO A 476 19.12 2.60 12.91
CA PRO A 476 19.14 2.92 14.33
C PRO A 476 19.62 4.34 14.59
N ILE A 477 19.15 4.93 15.70
CA ILE A 477 19.62 6.24 16.17
C ILE A 477 21.13 6.15 16.44
N GLU A 478 21.89 7.12 15.92
CA GLU A 478 23.31 7.21 16.22
C GLU A 478 23.51 7.45 17.71
N HIS A 479 24.59 6.92 18.27
CA HIS A 479 24.97 7.11 19.68
C HIS A 479 24.05 6.45 20.71
N SER A 480 23.14 5.56 20.30
CA SER A 480 22.19 4.89 21.20
C SER A 480 22.63 3.49 21.66
N SER A 481 23.82 3.02 21.25
CA SER A 481 24.33 1.71 21.67
C SER A 481 25.05 1.79 23.02
N ILE A 482 24.91 0.78 23.87
CA ILE A 482 25.61 0.71 25.17
C ILE A 482 27.14 0.86 25.00
N PRO A 483 27.83 0.18 24.05
CA PRO A 483 29.25 0.41 23.80
C PRO A 483 29.59 1.86 23.47
N PHE A 484 28.75 2.55 22.68
CA PHE A 484 28.95 3.97 22.42
C PHE A 484 28.79 4.80 23.70
N LEU A 485 27.71 4.60 24.46
CA LEU A 485 27.45 5.33 25.70
C LEU A 485 28.56 5.15 26.74
N ILE A 486 29.07 3.93 26.91
CA ILE A 486 30.23 3.64 27.78
C ILE A 486 31.48 4.37 27.27
N SER A 487 31.73 4.33 25.96
CA SER A 487 32.89 5.02 25.38
C SER A 487 32.81 6.54 25.51
N ALA A 488 31.59 7.10 25.43
CA ALA A 488 31.33 8.53 25.54
C ALA A 488 31.59 9.04 26.97
N GLN A 489 31.33 8.24 28.00
CA GLN A 489 31.70 8.56 29.38
C GLN A 489 33.23 8.73 29.55
N GLY A 490 34.03 8.01 28.77
CA GLY A 490 35.49 8.12 28.75
C GLY A 490 36.03 9.43 28.15
N VAL A 491 35.22 10.19 27.39
CA VAL A 491 35.68 11.41 26.70
C VAL A 491 36.17 12.48 27.68
N GLY A 492 35.48 12.65 28.81
CA GLY A 492 35.94 13.57 29.87
C GLY A 492 37.27 13.13 30.49
N GLN A 493 37.49 11.82 30.60
CA GLN A 493 38.74 11.26 31.11
C GLN A 493 39.90 11.49 30.14
N VAL A 494 39.68 11.34 28.83
CA VAL A 494 40.67 11.65 27.77
C VAL A 494 41.06 13.13 27.78
N GLN A 495 40.07 14.02 27.93
CA GLN A 495 40.34 15.47 28.03
C GLN A 495 41.21 15.80 29.26
N ASN A 496 40.92 15.19 30.41
CA ASN A 496 41.75 15.34 31.61
C ASN A 496 43.14 14.70 31.47
N LEU A 497 43.26 13.59 30.74
CA LEU A 497 44.54 12.92 30.50
C LEU A 497 45.53 13.83 29.77
N LYS A 498 45.05 14.62 28.80
CA LYS A 498 45.87 15.61 28.10
C LYS A 498 46.47 16.63 29.08
N LEU A 499 45.64 17.17 29.97
CA LEU A 499 46.09 18.11 31.00
C LEU A 499 47.15 17.48 31.92
N MET A 500 46.97 16.22 32.32
CA MET A 500 47.93 15.50 33.16
C MET A 500 49.26 15.24 32.44
N LYS A 501 49.23 14.84 31.16
CA LYS A 501 50.44 14.67 30.34
C LYS A 501 51.21 15.98 30.18
N ASP A 502 50.51 17.10 30.02
CA ASP A 502 51.15 18.43 29.97
C ASP A 502 51.85 18.78 31.30
N ARG A 503 51.22 18.49 32.45
CA ARG A 503 51.83 18.71 33.79
C ARG A 503 53.04 17.80 34.05
N MET A 504 53.04 16.59 33.50
CA MET A 504 54.18 15.68 33.58
C MET A 504 55.37 16.18 32.78
N ALA A 505 55.14 16.75 31.60
CA ALA A 505 56.20 17.39 30.82
C ALA A 505 56.87 18.52 31.63
N ASP A 506 56.09 19.31 32.39
CA ASP A 506 56.63 20.33 33.29
C ASP A 506 57.51 19.74 34.41
N MET A 507 57.13 18.59 35.00
CA MET A 507 57.96 17.91 36.02
C MET A 507 59.33 17.47 35.47
N LYS A 508 59.38 17.04 34.21
CA LYS A 508 60.66 16.70 33.58
C LYS A 508 61.57 17.92 33.44
N VAL A 509 61.00 19.06 33.03
CA VAL A 509 61.74 20.33 32.96
C VAL A 509 62.29 20.71 34.34
N GLN A 510 61.50 20.52 35.40
CA GLN A 510 61.94 20.78 36.77
C GLN A 510 63.10 19.86 37.21
N ALA A 511 63.03 18.57 36.87
CA ALA A 511 64.10 17.62 37.17
C ALA A 511 65.39 17.93 36.39
N ASP A 512 65.27 18.36 35.12
CA ASP A 512 66.40 18.79 34.30
C ASP A 512 67.07 20.04 34.89
N GLN A 513 66.28 21.01 35.37
CA GLN A 513 66.78 22.19 36.07
C GLN A 513 67.52 21.84 37.37
N MET A 514 67.03 20.86 38.14
CA MET A 514 67.74 20.37 39.33
C MET A 514 69.09 19.75 38.97
N GLY A 515 69.19 19.05 37.83
CA GLY A 515 70.46 18.51 37.34
C GLY A 515 71.49 19.59 37.03
N VAL A 516 71.05 20.71 36.44
CA VAL A 516 71.90 21.89 36.24
C VAL A 516 72.38 22.46 37.57
N MET A 517 71.50 22.52 38.58
CA MET A 517 71.84 23.00 39.93
C MET A 517 72.86 22.09 40.63
N VAL A 518 72.68 20.77 40.60
CA VAL A 518 73.63 19.78 41.12
C VAL A 518 75.00 19.94 40.45
N THR A 519 75.02 20.06 39.12
CA THR A 519 76.28 20.25 38.36
C THR A 519 76.99 21.54 38.76
N THR A 520 76.22 22.60 39.03
CA THR A 520 76.75 23.90 39.46
C THR A 520 77.31 23.83 40.89
N MET A 521 76.61 23.16 41.80
CA MET A 521 77.07 22.94 43.18
C MET A 521 78.35 22.12 43.25
N LYS A 522 78.48 21.07 42.44
CA LYS A 522 79.73 20.27 42.34
C LYS A 522 80.92 21.13 41.90
N LYS A 523 80.72 22.05 40.95
CA LYS A 523 81.76 23.01 40.53
C LYS A 523 82.13 23.97 41.67
N MET A 524 81.14 24.47 42.42
CA MET A 524 81.37 25.35 43.56
C MET A 524 82.16 24.65 44.68
N LEU A 525 81.82 23.40 44.99
CA LEU A 525 82.54 22.57 45.96
C LEU A 525 84.00 22.35 45.55
N ALA A 526 84.26 22.05 44.27
CA ALA A 526 85.62 21.86 43.76
C ALA A 526 86.46 23.14 43.94
N ASN A 527 85.91 24.30 43.58
CA ASN A 527 86.59 25.59 43.73
C ASN A 527 86.84 25.96 45.21
N MET A 528 85.88 25.71 46.10
CA MET A 528 86.05 25.96 47.55
C MET A 528 87.10 25.05 48.17
N THR A 529 87.16 23.78 47.74
CA THR A 529 88.17 22.82 48.20
C THR A 529 89.58 23.27 47.81
N GLU A 530 89.74 23.80 46.60
CA GLU A 530 91.00 24.40 46.15
C GLU A 530 91.37 25.63 46.98
N LEU A 531 90.40 26.51 47.27
CA LEU A 531 90.59 27.70 48.10
C LEU A 531 91.04 27.37 49.54
N THR A 532 90.45 26.33 50.16
CA THR A 532 90.88 25.85 51.48
C THR A 532 92.33 25.37 51.48
N GLY A 533 92.75 24.65 50.43
CA GLY A 533 94.13 24.17 50.32
C GLY A 533 95.14 25.32 50.21
N VAL A 534 94.79 26.37 49.46
CA VAL A 534 95.64 27.57 49.32
C VAL A 534 95.72 28.35 50.64
N MET A 535 94.61 28.51 51.36
CA MET A 535 94.57 29.21 52.65
C MET A 535 95.40 28.50 53.73
N HIS A 536 95.31 27.18 53.83
CA HIS A 536 96.11 26.40 54.79
C HIS A 536 97.62 26.56 54.53
N GLN A 537 98.03 26.50 53.26
CA GLN A 537 99.42 26.71 52.87
C GLN A 537 99.92 28.12 53.23
N MET A 538 99.08 29.15 53.03
CA MET A 538 99.39 30.54 53.39
C MET A 538 99.63 30.73 54.89
N ILE A 539 98.91 29.99 55.74
CA ILE A 539 99.06 30.06 57.21
C ILE A 539 100.36 29.36 57.66
N VAL A 540 100.71 28.23 57.05
CA VAL A 540 102.00 27.55 57.29
C VAL A 540 103.17 28.46 56.95
N ASP A 541 103.08 29.19 55.83
CA ASP A 541 104.10 30.16 55.43
C ASP A 541 104.18 31.34 56.44
N MET A 542 103.05 31.79 56.99
CA MET A 542 103.01 32.85 58.01
C MET A 542 103.59 32.43 59.37
N HIS A 543 103.38 31.20 59.83
CA HIS A 543 104.05 30.70 61.04
C HIS A 543 105.57 30.60 60.85
N THR A 544 106.03 30.28 59.65
CA THR A 544 107.46 30.27 59.32
C THR A 544 108.06 31.69 59.40
N LEU A 545 107.30 32.68 58.93
CA LEU A 545 107.66 34.10 59.06
C LEU A 545 107.69 34.57 60.54
N GLN A 546 106.70 34.14 61.33
CA GLN A 546 106.60 34.43 62.77
C GLN A 546 107.82 33.90 63.54
N GLY A 547 108.23 32.65 63.29
CA GLY A 547 109.42 32.07 63.90
C GLY A 547 110.70 32.85 63.56
N THR A 548 110.81 33.32 62.32
CA THR A 548 111.96 34.13 61.87
C THR A 548 112.00 35.50 62.56
N ILE A 549 110.85 36.13 62.81
CA ILE A 549 110.75 37.41 63.52
C ILE A 549 111.04 37.26 65.02
N HIS A 550 110.60 36.17 65.64
CA HIS A 550 110.96 35.83 67.02
C HIS A 550 112.48 35.63 67.19
N ASP A 551 113.12 34.87 66.30
CA ASP A 551 114.58 34.68 66.31
C ASP A 551 115.33 36.01 66.16
N MET A 552 114.78 36.94 65.36
CA MET A 552 115.34 38.28 65.18
C MET A 552 115.19 39.13 66.44
N ARG A 553 114.05 39.07 67.14
CA ARG A 553 113.81 39.73 68.43
C ARG A 553 114.76 39.21 69.50
N ASP A 554 114.89 37.89 69.63
CA ASP A 554 115.75 37.26 70.63
C ASP A 554 117.24 37.57 70.38
N SER A 555 117.64 37.67 69.10
CA SER A 555 118.99 38.10 68.72
C SER A 555 119.27 39.57 69.08
N ILE A 556 118.25 40.42 69.03
CA ILE A 556 118.32 41.84 69.42
C ILE A 556 118.34 42.01 70.94
N GLU A 557 117.59 41.19 71.68
CA GLU A 557 117.60 41.18 73.14
C GLU A 557 118.98 40.81 73.69
N ASN A 558 119.63 39.79 73.07
CA ASN A 558 121.02 39.42 73.38
C ASN A 558 122.04 40.54 73.08
N PHE A 559 121.77 41.40 72.08
CA PHE A 559 122.62 42.55 71.76
C PHE A 559 122.44 43.71 72.77
N ASP A 560 121.20 43.99 73.22
CA ASP A 560 120.94 45.01 74.26
C ASP A 560 121.58 44.64 75.60
N ASP A 561 121.53 43.38 75.99
CA ASP A 561 122.12 42.89 77.25
C ASP A 561 123.65 43.06 77.29
N TRP A 562 124.34 42.90 76.15
CA TRP A 562 125.80 43.08 76.07
C TRP A 562 126.23 44.55 76.18
N PHE A 563 125.46 45.48 75.59
CA PHE A 563 125.77 46.92 75.60
C PHE A 563 125.23 47.69 76.82
N ARG A 564 124.45 47.03 77.67
CA ARG A 564 123.82 47.61 78.87
C ARG A 564 124.77 48.43 79.78
N PRO A 565 126.05 48.08 80.00
CA PRO A 565 126.98 48.91 80.78
C PRO A 565 127.32 50.25 80.11
N ILE A 566 127.40 50.28 78.77
CA ILE A 566 127.67 51.49 77.97
C ILE A 566 126.39 52.34 77.89
N LYS A 567 125.22 51.71 77.70
CA LYS A 567 123.90 52.37 77.78
C LYS A 567 123.77 53.15 79.11
N ASN A 568 124.12 52.53 80.24
CA ASN A 568 124.06 53.19 81.55
C ASN A 568 125.10 54.31 81.76
N TYR A 569 126.29 54.25 81.12
CA TYR A 569 127.29 55.33 81.18
C TYR A 569 126.77 56.63 80.53
N PHE A 570 126.13 56.52 79.36
CA PHE A 570 125.57 57.67 78.65
C PHE A 570 124.32 58.27 79.31
N TYR A 571 123.58 57.49 80.12
CA TYR A 571 122.43 57.99 80.88
C TYR A 571 122.81 58.78 82.16
N TRP A 572 124.06 58.71 82.64
CA TRP A 572 124.47 59.33 83.91
C TRP A 572 125.29 60.63 83.75
N GLU A 573 125.91 60.88 82.58
CA GLU A 573 126.76 62.06 82.35
C GLU A 573 125.93 63.31 81.93
N LYS A 574 125.85 64.29 82.82
CA LYS A 574 124.95 65.47 82.72
C LYS A 574 125.18 66.40 81.51
N HIS A 575 126.24 66.22 80.71
CA HIS A 575 126.63 67.14 79.65
C HIS A 575 126.53 66.53 78.23
N CYS A 576 125.94 65.32 78.06
CA CYS A 576 125.83 64.67 76.74
C CYS A 576 124.81 65.28 75.77
N PHE A 577 124.08 66.33 76.17
CA PHE A 577 123.12 67.03 75.31
C PHE A 577 123.76 67.94 74.25
N ASP A 578 125.01 68.39 74.47
CA ASP A 578 125.68 69.34 73.57
C ASP A 578 126.68 68.66 72.60
N ILE A 579 126.71 67.33 72.57
CA ILE A 579 127.63 66.54 71.71
C ILE A 579 126.81 65.79 70.64
N PRO A 580 126.90 66.18 69.35
CA PRO A 580 126.09 65.60 68.26
C PRO A 580 126.21 64.07 68.13
N VAL A 581 127.37 63.51 68.46
CA VAL A 581 127.63 62.06 68.41
C VAL A 581 126.87 61.31 69.52
N CYS A 582 126.62 61.93 70.67
CA CYS A 582 125.97 61.27 71.81
C CYS A 582 124.45 61.11 71.60
N GLN A 583 123.79 62.09 70.96
CA GLN A 583 122.36 62.01 70.62
C GLN A 583 122.06 60.98 69.51
N ALA A 584 122.97 60.83 68.54
CA ALA A 584 122.83 59.83 67.47
C ALA A 584 122.77 58.41 68.03
N PHE A 585 123.64 58.09 69.00
CA PHE A 585 123.65 56.78 69.66
C PHE A 585 122.39 56.53 70.52
N ARG A 586 121.76 57.55 71.11
CA ARG A 586 120.51 57.38 71.87
C ARG A 586 119.32 57.01 70.98
N SER A 587 119.18 57.62 69.80
CA SER A 587 118.04 57.33 68.90
C SER A 587 118.04 55.89 68.37
N ILE A 588 119.23 55.27 68.27
CA ILE A 588 119.38 53.88 67.84
C ILE A 588 118.74 52.93 68.87
N PHE A 589 118.85 53.22 70.17
CA PHE A 589 118.25 52.39 71.22
C PHE A 589 116.73 52.60 71.35
N GLU A 590 116.21 53.81 71.07
CA GLU A 590 114.76 54.08 71.08
C GLU A 590 114.00 53.36 69.93
N VAL A 591 114.69 52.96 68.85
CA VAL A 591 114.11 52.12 67.78
C VAL A 591 114.06 50.64 68.18
N LEU A 592 115.04 50.17 68.96
CA LEU A 592 115.08 48.78 69.44
C LEU A 592 113.96 48.49 70.46
N ASP A 593 113.61 49.47 71.31
CA ASP A 593 112.52 49.34 72.29
C ASP A 593 111.11 49.19 71.64
N LYS A 594 110.95 49.44 70.33
CA LYS A 594 109.65 49.30 69.62
C LYS A 594 109.45 47.98 68.88
N ILE A 595 110.44 47.08 68.91
CA ILE A 595 110.37 45.78 68.19
C ILE A 595 109.39 44.82 68.88
N ASP A 596 109.18 44.96 70.19
CA ASP A 596 108.22 44.16 70.95
C ASP A 596 106.76 44.39 70.51
N GLU A 597 106.40 45.64 70.20
CA GLU A 597 105.05 46.02 69.76
C GLU A 597 104.72 45.49 68.34
N LEU A 598 105.74 45.24 67.51
CA LEU A 598 105.58 44.67 66.17
C LEU A 598 105.24 43.17 66.23
N THR A 599 105.90 42.42 67.12
CA THR A 599 105.69 40.98 67.31
C THR A 599 104.30 40.68 67.88
N GLU A 600 103.87 41.45 68.88
CA GLU A 600 102.58 41.25 69.56
C GLU A 600 101.37 41.49 68.61
N ASN A 601 101.48 42.45 67.68
CA ASN A 601 100.46 42.68 66.65
C ASN A 601 100.44 41.59 65.57
N MET A 602 101.58 40.96 65.27
CA MET A 602 101.66 39.88 64.29
C MET A 602 101.06 38.57 64.82
N ASP A 603 101.27 38.28 66.10
CA ASP A 603 100.64 37.15 66.78
C ASP A 603 99.11 37.23 66.76
N GLY A 604 98.55 38.43 66.98
CA GLY A 604 97.10 38.66 66.89
C GLY A 604 96.51 38.42 65.49
N MET A 605 97.27 38.70 64.44
CA MET A 605 96.84 38.48 63.05
C MET A 605 96.80 36.99 62.69
N ILE A 606 97.79 36.22 63.13
CA ILE A 606 97.89 34.77 62.87
C ILE A 606 96.75 34.00 63.54
N VAL A 607 96.42 34.34 64.79
CA VAL A 607 95.28 33.73 65.52
C VAL A 607 93.95 33.95 64.78
N SER A 608 93.77 35.12 64.14
CA SER A 608 92.58 35.42 63.35
C SER A 608 92.52 34.61 62.05
N MET A 609 93.67 34.31 61.44
CA MET A 609 93.76 33.48 60.24
C MET A 609 93.58 31.98 60.55
N GLU A 610 94.07 31.50 61.70
CA GLU A 610 93.80 30.14 62.19
C GLU A 610 92.30 29.89 62.39
N GLN A 611 91.54 30.88 62.87
CA GLN A 611 90.08 30.75 63.00
C GLN A 611 89.39 30.55 61.63
N MET A 612 89.88 31.17 60.56
CA MET A 612 89.36 30.95 59.20
C MET A 612 89.70 29.54 58.69
N ASP A 613 90.88 29.01 59.01
CA ASP A 613 91.32 27.66 58.61
C ASP A 613 90.47 26.55 59.25
N VAL A 614 89.88 26.82 60.43
CA VAL A 614 88.99 25.86 61.10
C VAL A 614 87.55 25.91 60.56
N ILE A 615 87.08 27.07 60.06
CA ILE A 615 85.70 27.27 59.60
C ILE A 615 85.53 26.85 58.14
N MET A 616 86.49 27.17 57.28
CA MET A 616 86.38 26.92 55.84
C MET A 616 86.23 25.42 55.48
N PRO A 617 86.94 24.47 56.12
CA PRO A 617 86.72 23.04 55.90
C PRO A 617 85.31 22.57 56.31
N LYS A 618 84.73 23.16 57.38
CA LYS A 618 83.36 22.84 57.81
C LYS A 618 82.33 23.27 56.78
N MET A 619 82.51 24.43 56.14
CA MET A 619 81.63 24.85 55.03
C MET A 619 81.72 23.92 53.82
N VAL A 620 82.90 23.36 53.53
CA VAL A 620 83.09 22.36 52.47
C VAL A 620 82.42 21.03 52.82
N GLU A 621 82.47 20.61 54.09
CA GLU A 621 81.80 19.41 54.60
C GLU A 621 80.27 19.53 54.49
N ASP A 622 79.70 20.65 54.95
CA ASP A 622 78.25 20.91 54.84
C ASP A 622 77.78 20.93 53.37
N MET A 623 78.56 21.53 52.46
CA MET A 623 78.24 21.53 51.02
C MET A 623 78.40 20.15 50.38
N ARG A 624 79.34 19.32 50.86
CA ARG A 624 79.54 17.94 50.38
C ARG A 624 78.33 17.07 50.72
N ASP A 625 77.70 17.29 51.87
CA ASP A 625 76.52 16.53 52.30
C ASP A 625 75.21 16.96 51.60
N MET A 626 75.14 18.20 51.10
CA MET A 626 73.95 18.72 50.42
C MET A 626 73.78 18.21 48.98
N ILE A 627 74.88 17.86 48.29
CA ILE A 627 74.85 17.38 46.90
C ILE A 627 74.11 16.02 46.75
N PRO A 628 74.39 14.99 47.57
CA PRO A 628 73.67 13.72 47.53
C PRO A 628 72.15 13.87 47.79
N LEU A 629 71.75 14.81 48.64
CA LEU A 629 70.34 15.12 48.89
C LEU A 629 69.65 15.68 47.64
N MET A 630 70.31 16.60 46.94
CA MET A 630 69.79 17.18 45.69
C MET A 630 69.75 16.16 44.54
N GLU A 631 70.75 15.29 44.45
CA GLU A 631 70.76 14.16 43.49
C GLU A 631 69.64 13.16 43.79
N SER A 632 69.40 12.88 45.08
CA SER A 632 68.29 12.03 45.51
C SER A 632 66.93 12.65 45.15
N MET A 633 66.73 13.94 45.41
CA MET A 633 65.49 14.64 45.01
C MET A 633 65.30 14.65 43.49
N GLN A 634 66.36 14.88 42.71
CA GLN A 634 66.29 14.82 41.24
C GLN A 634 65.89 13.41 40.77
N ASN A 635 66.54 12.37 41.30
CA ASN A 635 66.23 10.99 40.97
C ASN A 635 64.80 10.60 41.39
N MET A 636 64.33 11.08 42.54
CA MET A 636 62.96 10.87 42.99
C MET A 636 61.96 11.53 42.02
N MET A 637 62.25 12.75 41.56
CA MET A 637 61.40 13.47 40.59
C MET A 637 61.37 12.79 39.22
N LEU A 638 62.51 12.30 38.73
CA LEU A 638 62.62 11.52 37.49
C LEU A 638 61.92 10.16 37.60
N THR A 639 62.01 9.50 38.76
CA THR A 639 61.34 8.22 39.02
C THR A 639 59.82 8.40 39.13
N MET A 640 59.37 9.48 39.79
CA MET A 640 57.96 9.86 39.79
C MET A 640 57.47 10.17 38.37
N HIS A 641 58.26 10.89 37.57
CA HIS A 641 57.94 11.16 36.18
C HIS A 641 57.81 9.86 35.36
N SER A 642 58.78 8.95 35.42
CA SER A 642 58.72 7.70 34.66
C SER A 642 57.56 6.79 35.08
N THR A 643 57.28 6.73 36.39
CA THR A 643 56.20 5.92 36.95
C THR A 643 54.83 6.47 36.54
N MET A 644 54.59 7.77 36.72
CA MET A 644 53.32 8.39 36.33
C MET A 644 53.14 8.44 34.81
N ALA A 645 54.20 8.66 34.03
CA ALA A 645 54.14 8.62 32.57
C ALA A 645 53.72 7.23 32.07
N GLY A 646 54.35 6.16 32.58
CA GLY A 646 53.96 4.80 32.23
C GLY A 646 52.52 4.45 32.62
N MET A 647 52.06 4.95 33.79
CA MET A 647 50.67 4.75 34.23
C MET A 647 49.67 5.48 33.33
N TYR A 648 49.96 6.72 32.93
CA TYR A 648 49.09 7.50 32.05
C TYR A 648 49.12 7.03 30.60
N ASP A 649 50.23 6.48 30.12
CA ASP A 649 50.29 5.87 28.78
C ASP A 649 49.46 4.58 28.70
N LEU A 650 49.51 3.74 29.74
CA LEU A 650 48.61 2.59 29.86
C LEU A 650 47.13 3.02 29.88
N GLN A 651 46.82 4.11 30.60
CA GLN A 651 45.48 4.69 30.65
C GLN A 651 45.05 5.29 29.29
N ASP A 652 45.96 5.90 28.54
CA ASP A 652 45.73 6.43 27.19
C ASP A 652 45.40 5.31 26.20
N GLU A 653 46.17 4.22 26.20
CA GLU A 653 45.94 3.05 25.34
C GLU A 653 44.57 2.41 25.63
N THR A 654 44.29 2.15 26.91
CA THR A 654 42.99 1.57 27.34
C THR A 654 41.81 2.46 26.94
N SER A 655 41.98 3.79 27.00
CA SER A 655 40.92 4.74 26.64
C SER A 655 40.73 4.87 25.13
N LYS A 656 41.80 4.77 24.33
CA LYS A 656 41.71 4.78 22.85
C LYS A 656 40.93 3.59 22.33
N ASP A 657 41.18 2.40 22.86
CA ASP A 657 40.46 1.19 22.46
C ASP A 657 38.97 1.27 22.77
N SER A 658 38.61 1.85 23.92
CA SER A 658 37.21 2.08 24.30
C SER A 658 36.48 3.03 23.34
N THR A 659 37.10 4.16 22.98
CA THR A 659 36.51 5.12 22.01
C THR A 659 36.47 4.58 20.58
N ALA A 660 37.45 3.77 20.17
CA ALA A 660 37.45 3.09 18.89
C ALA A 660 36.31 2.07 18.79
N MET A 661 36.07 1.31 19.87
CA MET A 661 34.94 0.38 19.97
C MET A 661 33.61 1.10 19.78
N GLY A 662 33.36 2.18 20.53
CA GLY A 662 32.11 2.97 20.40
C GLY A 662 31.87 3.45 18.98
N ARG A 663 32.89 4.03 18.33
CA ARG A 663 32.81 4.47 16.92
C ARG A 663 32.58 3.33 15.95
N ALA A 664 33.15 2.15 16.21
CA ALA A 664 32.99 0.98 15.35
C ALA A 664 31.55 0.45 15.38
N PHE A 665 30.93 0.35 16.56
CA PHE A 665 29.52 -0.04 16.71
C PHE A 665 28.58 0.95 16.03
N ASP A 666 28.83 2.24 16.22
CA ASP A 666 28.02 3.31 15.66
C ASP A 666 28.14 3.37 14.13
N LYS A 667 29.36 3.26 13.58
CA LYS A 667 29.62 3.17 12.15
C LYS A 667 29.02 1.90 11.53
N ALA A 668 29.02 0.79 12.25
CA ALA A 668 28.40 -0.46 11.82
C ALA A 668 26.87 -0.41 11.89
N LYS A 669 26.29 0.65 12.48
CA LYS A 669 24.85 0.77 12.77
C LYS A 669 24.32 -0.46 13.52
N ASN A 670 25.15 -1.02 14.41
CA ASN A 670 24.78 -2.16 15.23
C ASN A 670 24.15 -1.65 16.53
N ASP A 671 22.86 -1.92 16.69
CA ASP A 671 22.03 -1.52 17.81
C ASP A 671 21.61 -2.71 18.69
N ASP A 672 22.27 -3.88 18.61
CA ASP A 672 21.94 -5.07 19.42
C ASP A 672 21.90 -4.78 20.93
N SER A 673 22.56 -3.70 21.36
CA SER A 673 22.56 -3.16 22.72
C SER A 673 21.98 -1.74 22.78
N PHE A 674 20.79 -1.54 22.20
CA PHE A 674 20.07 -0.27 22.22
C PHE A 674 19.71 0.16 23.65
N TYR A 675 19.93 1.43 23.99
CA TYR A 675 19.45 2.04 25.23
C TYR A 675 19.31 3.56 25.07
N LEU A 676 18.19 4.12 25.52
CA LEU A 676 18.00 5.58 25.59
C LEU A 676 17.88 6.02 27.06
N PRO A 677 18.77 6.90 27.52
CA PRO A 677 18.66 7.52 28.84
C PRO A 677 17.37 8.34 29.00
N PRO A 678 16.78 8.41 30.21
CA PRO A 678 15.55 9.16 30.47
C PRO A 678 15.62 10.64 30.08
N GLU A 679 16.80 11.25 30.11
CA GLU A 679 16.99 12.68 29.81
C GLU A 679 16.68 13.03 28.35
N ILE A 680 16.76 12.06 27.43
CA ILE A 680 16.46 12.26 26.00
C ILE A 680 14.98 12.55 25.79
N PHE A 681 14.09 12.01 26.63
CA PHE A 681 12.65 12.24 26.51
C PHE A 681 12.27 13.69 26.75
N ASP A 682 13.13 14.47 27.41
CA ASP A 682 12.93 15.90 27.64
C ASP A 682 13.44 16.81 26.51
N ASN A 683 14.26 16.27 25.61
CA ASN A 683 14.81 17.01 24.49
C ASN A 683 13.68 17.47 23.53
N PRO A 684 13.60 18.78 23.19
CA PRO A 684 12.55 19.30 22.31
C PRO A 684 12.56 18.70 20.90
N ASP A 685 13.72 18.33 20.36
CA ASP A 685 13.85 17.70 19.05
C ASP A 685 13.31 16.26 19.07
N PHE A 686 13.61 15.53 20.15
CA PHE A 686 13.07 14.19 20.36
C PHE A 686 11.55 14.23 20.57
N LYS A 687 11.03 15.19 21.33
CA LYS A 687 9.59 15.45 21.50
C LYS A 687 8.88 15.73 20.17
N ARG A 688 9.54 16.40 19.21
CA ARG A 688 8.99 16.60 17.85
C ARG A 688 8.88 15.28 17.10
N GLY A 689 9.92 14.45 17.10
CA GLY A 689 9.89 13.12 16.49
C GLY A 689 8.87 12.17 17.13
N LEU A 690 8.69 12.22 18.46
CA LEU A 690 7.71 11.39 19.18
C LEU A 690 6.29 11.58 18.65
N LYS A 691 5.90 12.81 18.28
CA LYS A 691 4.55 13.11 17.75
C LYS A 691 4.24 12.38 16.43
N MET A 692 5.26 11.94 15.69
CA MET A 692 5.06 11.25 14.41
C MET A 692 4.88 9.74 14.56
N PHE A 693 5.37 9.15 15.65
CA PHE A 693 5.36 7.70 15.86
C PHE A 693 4.53 7.27 17.06
N LEU A 694 4.25 8.17 18.00
CA LEU A 694 3.38 7.92 19.15
C LEU A 694 2.17 8.84 19.13
N SER A 695 1.01 8.30 19.50
CA SER A 695 -0.20 9.07 19.71
C SER A 695 -0.02 10.16 20.77
N PRO A 696 -0.89 11.19 20.81
CA PRO A 696 -0.83 12.25 21.81
C PRO A 696 -0.83 11.74 23.26
N ASP A 697 -1.54 10.65 23.53
CA ASP A 697 -1.61 9.99 24.85
C ASP A 697 -0.45 9.03 25.15
N GLY A 698 0.46 8.79 24.19
CA GLY A 698 1.63 7.93 24.34
C GLY A 698 1.35 6.43 24.33
N LYS A 699 0.08 6.02 24.15
CA LYS A 699 -0.35 4.61 24.26
C LYS A 699 -0.33 3.85 22.94
N THR A 700 -0.33 4.55 21.81
CA THR A 700 -0.31 3.93 20.48
C THR A 700 0.99 4.24 19.77
N LEU A 701 1.68 3.20 19.34
CA LEU A 701 2.85 3.25 18.47
C LEU A 701 2.43 2.99 17.03
N ARG A 702 3.00 3.75 16.10
CA ARG A 702 2.92 3.57 14.65
C ARG A 702 4.30 3.27 14.09
N MET A 703 4.40 2.25 13.25
CA MET A 703 5.60 1.92 12.48
C MET A 703 5.28 1.88 11.00
N ILE A 704 6.19 2.41 10.19
CA ILE A 704 6.07 2.46 8.74
C ILE A 704 7.02 1.41 8.16
N ILE A 705 6.47 0.44 7.43
CA ILE A 705 7.21 -0.70 6.89
C ILE A 705 7.22 -0.58 5.37
N SER A 706 8.39 -0.62 4.76
CA SER A 706 8.56 -0.62 3.31
C SER A 706 9.03 -1.99 2.83
N HIS A 707 8.35 -2.54 1.83
CA HIS A 707 8.72 -3.82 1.21
C HIS A 707 9.94 -3.67 0.28
N ARG A 708 10.57 -4.78 -0.08
CA ARG A 708 11.49 -4.86 -1.22
C ARG A 708 10.68 -5.20 -2.47
N GLY A 709 10.71 -4.33 -3.47
CA GLY A 709 9.93 -4.51 -4.69
C GLY A 709 8.47 -4.07 -4.53
N ASP A 710 7.61 -4.49 -5.45
CA ASP A 710 6.23 -4.04 -5.51
C ASP A 710 5.38 -4.66 -4.38
N PRO A 711 4.83 -3.87 -3.44
CA PRO A 711 4.00 -4.37 -2.35
C PRO A 711 2.67 -4.96 -2.84
N THR A 712 2.19 -4.58 -4.03
CA THR A 712 0.94 -5.08 -4.63
C THR A 712 1.10 -6.40 -5.39
N SER A 713 2.34 -6.90 -5.49
CA SER A 713 2.63 -8.18 -6.11
C SER A 713 2.22 -9.38 -5.25
N PRO A 714 1.97 -10.57 -5.82
CA PRO A 714 1.72 -11.78 -5.05
C PRO A 714 2.78 -12.07 -3.99
N GLU A 715 4.06 -11.79 -4.29
CA GLU A 715 5.17 -11.86 -3.34
C GLU A 715 5.00 -10.84 -2.21
N GLY A 716 4.68 -9.58 -2.55
CA GLY A 716 4.37 -8.51 -1.60
C GLY A 716 3.29 -8.90 -0.59
N LEU A 717 2.15 -9.40 -1.08
CA LEU A 717 1.02 -9.86 -0.28
C LEU A 717 1.40 -11.01 0.66
N SER A 718 2.34 -11.88 0.26
CA SER A 718 2.75 -13.04 1.08
C SER A 718 3.51 -12.65 2.37
N HIS A 719 4.02 -11.42 2.45
CA HIS A 719 4.75 -10.93 3.63
C HIS A 719 3.83 -10.47 4.77
N ILE A 720 2.54 -10.23 4.51
CA ILE A 720 1.61 -9.59 5.45
C ILE A 720 1.39 -10.41 6.73
N GLU A 721 1.08 -11.71 6.58
CA GLU A 721 0.92 -12.60 7.73
C GLU A 721 2.23 -12.81 8.51
N PRO A 722 3.40 -13.04 7.86
CA PRO A 722 4.70 -13.04 8.55
C PRO A 722 5.01 -11.77 9.35
N ILE A 723 4.66 -10.57 8.84
CA ILE A 723 4.84 -9.31 9.57
C ILE A 723 4.02 -9.31 10.87
N LYS A 724 2.72 -9.66 10.78
CA LYS A 724 1.83 -9.73 11.95
C LYS A 724 2.35 -10.75 12.97
N LEU A 725 2.75 -11.93 12.52
CA LEU A 725 3.28 -12.99 13.39
C LEU A 725 4.58 -12.56 14.07
N ALA A 726 5.52 -11.96 13.33
CA ALA A 726 6.76 -11.44 13.89
C ALA A 726 6.52 -10.35 14.94
N ALA A 727 5.52 -9.49 14.70
CA ALA A 727 5.15 -8.46 15.66
C ALA A 727 4.57 -9.06 16.96
N ILE A 728 3.63 -10.01 16.84
CA ILE A 728 3.04 -10.71 17.98
C ILE A 728 4.10 -11.51 18.75
N GLU A 729 5.04 -12.15 18.07
CA GLU A 729 6.13 -12.90 18.72
C GLU A 729 7.14 -12.00 19.43
N ALA A 730 7.40 -10.80 18.92
CA ALA A 730 8.36 -9.88 19.51
C ALA A 730 7.91 -9.35 20.88
N VAL A 731 6.60 -9.15 21.08
CA VAL A 731 6.04 -8.61 22.33
C VAL A 731 5.80 -9.65 23.43
N LYS A 732 5.86 -10.95 23.11
CA LYS A 732 5.69 -12.04 24.09
C LYS A 732 6.72 -11.95 25.22
N GLY A 733 6.28 -12.08 26.47
CA GLY A 733 7.12 -12.02 27.66
C GLY A 733 7.71 -10.62 27.93
N THR A 734 7.09 -9.57 27.40
CA THR A 734 7.48 -8.16 27.62
C THR A 734 6.32 -7.37 28.23
N PRO A 735 6.55 -6.15 28.75
CA PRO A 735 5.47 -5.28 29.24
C PRO A 735 4.37 -4.98 28.21
N LEU A 736 4.62 -5.19 26.92
CA LEU A 736 3.66 -4.97 25.82
C LEU A 736 3.00 -6.27 25.34
N GLU A 737 3.02 -7.36 26.11
CA GLU A 737 2.44 -8.66 25.70
C GLU A 737 0.94 -8.60 25.42
N ASP A 738 0.19 -7.81 26.18
CA ASP A 738 -1.25 -7.60 26.00
C ASP A 738 -1.58 -6.49 24.99
N ALA A 739 -0.58 -5.93 24.31
CA ALA A 739 -0.79 -4.85 23.37
C ALA A 739 -1.55 -5.34 22.12
N LYS A 740 -2.51 -4.54 21.67
CA LYS A 740 -3.29 -4.83 20.47
C LYS A 740 -2.52 -4.40 19.24
N ILE A 741 -2.23 -5.37 18.36
CA ILE A 741 -1.45 -5.15 17.14
C ILE A 741 -2.40 -5.19 15.94
N GLU A 742 -2.43 -4.12 15.14
CA GLU A 742 -3.16 -4.07 13.88
C GLU A 742 -2.22 -3.65 12.74
N LEU A 743 -2.44 -4.17 11.54
CA LEU A 743 -1.64 -3.85 10.36
C LEU A 743 -2.57 -3.30 9.28
N GLY A 744 -2.32 -2.07 8.87
CA GLY A 744 -2.92 -1.43 7.70
C GLY A 744 -1.86 -1.11 6.66
N GLY A 745 -2.26 -0.52 5.54
CA GLY A 745 -1.38 -0.22 4.42
C GLY A 745 -1.88 -0.81 3.10
N THR A 746 -1.13 -0.55 2.04
CA THR A 746 -1.56 -0.88 0.68
C THR A 746 -1.60 -2.39 0.47
N ALA A 747 -0.53 -3.12 0.77
CA ALA A 747 -0.47 -4.58 0.61
C ALA A 747 -1.37 -5.31 1.60
N ALA A 748 -1.52 -4.84 2.85
CA ALA A 748 -2.49 -5.38 3.79
C ALA A 748 -3.93 -5.23 3.26
N THR A 749 -4.26 -4.07 2.67
CA THR A 749 -5.57 -3.84 2.06
C THR A 749 -5.79 -4.75 0.86
N PHE A 750 -4.81 -4.89 -0.03
CA PHE A 750 -4.91 -5.80 -1.18
C PHE A 750 -4.98 -7.28 -0.77
N HIS A 751 -4.27 -7.68 0.29
CA HIS A 751 -4.36 -9.01 0.87
C HIS A 751 -5.79 -9.28 1.37
N ASP A 752 -6.35 -8.38 2.19
CA ASP A 752 -7.72 -8.52 2.69
C ASP A 752 -8.77 -8.46 1.57
N MET A 753 -8.54 -7.66 0.52
CA MET A 753 -9.38 -7.63 -0.67
C MET A 753 -9.30 -8.93 -1.48
N ALA A 754 -8.12 -9.53 -1.63
CA ALA A 754 -7.94 -10.80 -2.33
C ALA A 754 -8.67 -11.94 -1.60
N ASP A 755 -8.54 -12.00 -0.27
CA ASP A 755 -9.27 -12.96 0.57
C ASP A 755 -10.78 -12.70 0.51
N GLY A 756 -11.20 -11.45 0.67
CA GLY A 756 -12.60 -11.04 0.55
C GLY A 756 -13.20 -11.44 -0.80
N ALA A 757 -12.50 -11.17 -1.90
CA ALA A 757 -12.93 -11.52 -3.25
C ALA A 757 -13.10 -13.03 -3.43
N ARG A 758 -12.22 -13.84 -2.83
CA ARG A 758 -12.30 -15.31 -2.90
C ARG A 758 -13.51 -15.85 -2.17
N TYR A 759 -13.76 -15.39 -0.94
CA TYR A 759 -14.92 -15.80 -0.17
C TYR A 759 -16.24 -15.31 -0.78
N ASP A 760 -16.27 -14.07 -1.23
CA ASP A 760 -17.46 -13.49 -1.86
C ASP A 760 -17.79 -14.17 -3.19
N LEU A 761 -16.77 -14.53 -3.98
CA LEU A 761 -16.97 -15.31 -5.20
C LEU A 761 -17.59 -16.68 -4.90
N MET A 762 -17.14 -17.35 -3.84
CA MET A 762 -17.75 -18.61 -3.39
C MET A 762 -19.19 -18.40 -2.94
N ILE A 763 -19.45 -17.39 -2.11
CA ILE A 763 -20.80 -17.12 -1.58
C ILE A 763 -21.76 -16.75 -2.72
N ALA A 764 -21.42 -15.77 -3.54
CA ALA A 764 -22.27 -15.31 -4.64
C ALA A 764 -22.43 -16.38 -5.71
N GLY A 765 -21.33 -17.04 -6.11
CA GLY A 765 -21.33 -18.08 -7.14
C GLY A 765 -22.16 -19.30 -6.75
N ILE A 766 -21.97 -19.82 -5.53
CA ILE A 766 -22.75 -20.97 -5.03
C ILE A 766 -24.21 -20.59 -4.83
N SER A 767 -24.49 -19.41 -4.25
CA SER A 767 -25.86 -18.94 -4.03
C SER A 767 -26.62 -18.75 -5.34
N ALA A 768 -26.01 -18.09 -6.31
CA ALA A 768 -26.60 -17.89 -7.63
C ALA A 768 -26.80 -19.23 -8.35
N LEU A 769 -25.83 -20.15 -8.28
CA LEU A 769 -25.96 -21.48 -8.89
C LEU A 769 -27.10 -22.29 -8.27
N CYS A 770 -27.21 -22.31 -6.93
CA CYS A 770 -28.31 -22.96 -6.22
C CYS A 770 -29.66 -22.34 -6.59
N LEU A 771 -29.74 -21.01 -6.67
CA LEU A 771 -30.95 -20.29 -7.06
C LEU A 771 -31.35 -20.62 -8.50
N ILE A 772 -30.41 -20.54 -9.45
CA ILE A 772 -30.65 -20.88 -10.86
C ILE A 772 -31.09 -22.33 -10.98
N PHE A 773 -30.41 -23.24 -10.29
CA PHE A 773 -30.79 -24.66 -10.28
C PHE A 773 -32.23 -24.84 -9.77
N LEU A 774 -32.63 -24.15 -8.71
CA LEU A 774 -33.98 -24.21 -8.16
C LEU A 774 -35.03 -23.63 -9.12
N ILE A 775 -34.74 -22.48 -9.75
CA ILE A 775 -35.64 -21.89 -10.75
C ILE A 775 -35.78 -22.82 -11.97
N MET A 776 -34.67 -23.38 -12.45
CA MET A 776 -34.67 -24.33 -13.57
C MET A 776 -35.42 -25.61 -13.21
N LEU A 777 -35.28 -26.12 -11.98
CA LEU A 777 -36.03 -27.27 -11.48
C LEU A 777 -37.53 -26.98 -11.48
N LEU A 778 -37.94 -25.79 -11.04
CA LEU A 778 -39.35 -25.37 -10.98
C LEU A 778 -39.95 -25.27 -12.39
N ILE A 779 -39.25 -24.65 -13.35
CA ILE A 779 -39.77 -24.42 -14.71
C ILE A 779 -39.73 -25.71 -15.54
N THR A 780 -38.59 -26.39 -15.57
CA THR A 780 -38.43 -27.60 -16.39
C THR A 780 -39.20 -28.78 -15.80
N ARG A 781 -39.32 -28.86 -14.47
CA ARG A 781 -39.83 -30.01 -13.69
C ARG A 781 -39.03 -31.30 -13.95
N SER A 782 -37.76 -31.17 -14.35
CA SER A 782 -36.84 -32.28 -14.57
C SER A 782 -35.53 -32.01 -13.82
N PHE A 783 -35.12 -32.95 -12.97
CA PHE A 783 -33.89 -32.84 -12.18
C PHE A 783 -32.66 -32.95 -13.10
N VAL A 784 -32.67 -33.93 -14.01
CA VAL A 784 -31.54 -34.18 -14.93
C VAL A 784 -31.39 -33.04 -15.94
N ALA A 785 -32.51 -32.51 -16.47
CA ALA A 785 -32.44 -31.37 -17.38
C ALA A 785 -31.84 -30.15 -16.69
N SER A 786 -32.25 -29.87 -15.45
CA SER A 786 -31.74 -28.74 -14.66
C SER A 786 -30.25 -28.88 -14.38
N LEU A 787 -29.78 -30.09 -14.02
CA LEU A 787 -28.37 -30.36 -13.79
C LEU A 787 -27.52 -30.20 -15.06
N VAL A 788 -28.01 -30.69 -16.20
CA VAL A 788 -27.33 -30.54 -17.49
C VAL A 788 -27.22 -29.06 -17.86
N ILE A 789 -28.30 -28.30 -17.76
CA ILE A 789 -28.29 -26.86 -18.10
C ILE A 789 -27.29 -26.10 -17.23
N VAL A 790 -27.32 -26.30 -15.92
CA VAL A 790 -26.38 -25.62 -15.01
C VAL A 790 -24.94 -26.06 -15.29
N GLY A 791 -24.71 -27.35 -15.53
CA GLY A 791 -23.39 -27.88 -15.86
C GLY A 791 -22.83 -27.35 -17.18
N THR A 792 -23.67 -27.21 -18.22
CA THR A 792 -23.23 -26.65 -19.49
C THR A 792 -22.97 -25.15 -19.42
N VAL A 793 -23.72 -24.40 -18.59
CA VAL A 793 -23.45 -22.99 -18.30
C VAL A 793 -22.12 -22.82 -17.55
N LEU A 794 -21.83 -23.67 -16.56
CA LEU A 794 -20.54 -23.67 -15.86
C LEU A 794 -19.37 -23.95 -16.80
N LEU A 795 -19.51 -24.94 -17.69
CA LEU A 795 -18.48 -25.24 -18.69
C LEU A 795 -18.29 -24.06 -19.65
N SER A 796 -19.38 -23.45 -20.09
CA SER A 796 -19.37 -22.25 -20.93
C SER A 796 -18.58 -21.12 -20.27
N LEU A 797 -18.89 -20.84 -19.01
CA LEU A 797 -18.25 -19.80 -18.20
C LEU A 797 -16.75 -20.05 -18.05
N GLY A 798 -16.33 -21.28 -17.72
CA GLY A 798 -14.92 -21.65 -17.62
C GLY A 798 -14.17 -21.51 -18.94
N ALA A 799 -14.74 -22.00 -20.05
CA ALA A 799 -14.15 -21.89 -21.38
C ALA A 799 -14.03 -20.43 -21.84
N SER A 800 -15.01 -19.60 -21.51
CA SER A 800 -15.09 -18.21 -21.95
C SER A 800 -14.15 -17.30 -21.18
N PHE A 801 -14.02 -17.54 -19.88
CA PHE A 801 -13.00 -16.88 -19.07
C PHE A 801 -11.59 -17.24 -19.58
N GLY A 802 -11.34 -18.51 -19.88
CA GLY A 802 -10.08 -18.95 -20.48
C GLY A 802 -9.80 -18.32 -21.85
N LEU A 803 -10.83 -18.17 -22.70
CA LEU A 803 -10.70 -17.43 -23.97
C LEU A 803 -10.32 -15.96 -23.74
N SER A 804 -10.86 -15.34 -22.70
CA SER A 804 -10.49 -13.98 -22.30
C SER A 804 -9.03 -13.89 -21.83
N VAL A 805 -8.53 -14.90 -21.11
CA VAL A 805 -7.11 -15.01 -20.74
C VAL A 805 -6.23 -15.09 -21.99
N ILE A 806 -6.62 -15.87 -23.00
CA ILE A 806 -5.90 -15.92 -24.28
C ILE A 806 -5.81 -14.54 -24.93
N ILE A 807 -6.93 -13.83 -25.02
CA ILE A 807 -6.98 -12.53 -25.73
C ILE A 807 -6.21 -11.45 -24.97
N TRP A 808 -6.47 -11.28 -23.68
CA TRP A 808 -5.87 -10.18 -22.93
C TRP A 808 -4.44 -10.49 -22.50
N GLN A 809 -4.21 -11.66 -21.92
CA GLN A 809 -2.92 -11.99 -21.32
C GLN A 809 -1.89 -12.44 -22.37
N TYR A 810 -2.28 -13.35 -23.28
CA TYR A 810 -1.34 -13.93 -24.24
C TYR A 810 -1.21 -13.13 -25.53
N ILE A 811 -2.30 -12.54 -26.04
CA ILE A 811 -2.26 -11.76 -27.30
C ILE A 811 -1.94 -10.28 -27.04
N LEU A 812 -2.64 -9.63 -26.10
CA LEU A 812 -2.46 -8.20 -25.82
C LEU A 812 -1.38 -7.90 -24.77
N GLY A 813 -0.84 -8.93 -24.10
CA GLY A 813 0.21 -8.78 -23.08
C GLY A 813 -0.24 -8.04 -21.81
N LYS A 814 -1.55 -7.94 -21.57
CA LYS A 814 -2.13 -7.29 -20.38
C LYS A 814 -2.73 -8.34 -19.45
N GLU A 815 -2.35 -8.28 -18.19
CA GLU A 815 -3.00 -9.09 -17.14
C GLU A 815 -4.49 -8.75 -17.05
N LEU A 816 -5.27 -9.68 -16.50
CA LEU A 816 -6.68 -9.45 -16.25
C LEU A 816 -6.83 -8.80 -14.88
N HIS A 817 -7.62 -7.74 -14.84
CA HIS A 817 -7.95 -7.07 -13.59
C HIS A 817 -8.74 -8.02 -12.67
N TRP A 818 -8.48 -7.95 -11.36
CA TRP A 818 -9.07 -8.87 -10.39
C TRP A 818 -10.59 -8.98 -10.51
N MET A 819 -11.30 -7.85 -10.69
CA MET A 819 -12.77 -7.75 -10.80
C MET A 819 -13.39 -8.44 -12.03
N VAL A 820 -12.61 -8.67 -13.09
CA VAL A 820 -13.12 -9.20 -14.36
C VAL A 820 -13.66 -10.62 -14.17
N MET A 821 -12.96 -11.43 -13.39
CA MET A 821 -13.34 -12.81 -13.15
C MET A 821 -14.69 -12.89 -12.42
N GLN A 822 -14.87 -12.15 -11.34
CA GLN A 822 -16.09 -12.21 -10.54
C GLN A 822 -17.26 -11.65 -11.35
N MET A 823 -17.09 -10.51 -12.03
CA MET A 823 -18.15 -9.92 -12.84
C MET A 823 -18.57 -10.80 -14.01
N ALA A 824 -17.60 -11.37 -14.73
CA ALA A 824 -17.90 -12.30 -15.80
C ALA A 824 -18.65 -13.52 -15.27
N ILE A 825 -18.23 -14.10 -14.15
CA ILE A 825 -18.88 -15.26 -13.55
C ILE A 825 -20.33 -14.94 -13.19
N ILE A 826 -20.57 -13.86 -12.47
CA ILE A 826 -21.90 -13.50 -11.99
C ILE A 826 -22.84 -13.18 -13.15
N VAL A 827 -22.40 -12.33 -14.09
CA VAL A 827 -23.24 -11.91 -15.22
C VAL A 827 -23.46 -13.07 -16.21
N LEU A 828 -22.44 -13.87 -16.53
CA LEU A 828 -22.60 -15.02 -17.42
C LEU A 828 -23.44 -16.13 -16.80
N LEU A 829 -23.34 -16.34 -15.49
CA LEU A 829 -24.18 -17.31 -14.80
C LEU A 829 -25.64 -16.85 -14.80
N ALA A 830 -25.88 -15.56 -14.55
CA ALA A 830 -27.21 -14.96 -14.60
C ALA A 830 -27.83 -15.08 -16.01
N VAL A 831 -27.12 -14.61 -17.04
CA VAL A 831 -27.65 -14.49 -18.41
C VAL A 831 -27.58 -15.82 -19.18
N GLY A 832 -26.52 -16.61 -19.02
CA GLY A 832 -26.32 -17.88 -19.74
C GLY A 832 -27.38 -18.95 -19.44
N SER A 833 -28.04 -18.85 -18.28
CA SER A 833 -29.15 -19.72 -17.92
C SER A 833 -30.43 -19.47 -18.74
N ASP A 834 -30.67 -18.22 -19.17
CA ASP A 834 -31.90 -17.77 -19.85
C ASP A 834 -32.15 -18.59 -21.11
N TYR A 835 -31.15 -18.66 -21.97
CA TYR A 835 -31.38 -19.15 -23.30
C TYR A 835 -31.43 -20.68 -23.41
N ASN A 836 -30.81 -21.40 -22.46
CA ASN A 836 -30.98 -22.84 -22.37
C ASN A 836 -32.43 -23.19 -22.00
N LEU A 837 -33.11 -22.34 -21.21
CA LEU A 837 -34.53 -22.48 -20.90
C LEU A 837 -35.39 -22.40 -22.17
N LEU A 838 -35.11 -21.47 -23.09
CA LEU A 838 -35.86 -21.31 -24.34
C LEU A 838 -35.82 -22.57 -25.21
N LEU A 839 -34.63 -23.15 -25.38
CA LEU A 839 -34.46 -24.38 -26.13
C LEU A 839 -35.22 -25.54 -25.48
N VAL A 840 -35.11 -25.68 -24.15
CA VAL A 840 -35.74 -26.78 -23.41
C VAL A 840 -37.26 -26.60 -23.34
N SER A 841 -37.78 -25.38 -23.18
CA SER A 841 -39.22 -25.08 -23.26
C SER A 841 -39.76 -25.46 -24.63
N ARG A 842 -39.04 -25.14 -25.72
CA ARG A 842 -39.46 -25.54 -27.06
C ARG A 842 -39.39 -27.05 -27.27
N LEU A 843 -38.35 -27.70 -26.75
CA LEU A 843 -38.24 -29.16 -26.76
C LEU A 843 -39.42 -29.80 -26.02
N LYS A 844 -39.86 -29.19 -24.91
CA LYS A 844 -41.02 -29.60 -24.11
C LYS A 844 -42.34 -29.47 -24.89
N GLU A 845 -42.53 -28.36 -25.61
CA GLU A 845 -43.70 -28.14 -26.47
C GLU A 845 -43.79 -29.18 -27.60
N GLU A 846 -42.65 -29.57 -28.18
CA GLU A 846 -42.58 -30.51 -29.30
C GLU A 846 -42.49 -32.00 -28.87
N LEU A 847 -42.56 -32.29 -27.56
CA LEU A 847 -42.58 -33.66 -27.03
C LEU A 847 -43.63 -34.60 -27.67
N PRO A 848 -44.86 -34.14 -28.02
CA PRO A 848 -45.86 -34.99 -28.66
C PRO A 848 -45.42 -35.58 -30.01
N GLY A 849 -44.47 -34.93 -30.69
CA GLY A 849 -43.88 -35.39 -31.95
C GLY A 849 -42.81 -36.49 -31.81
N GLY A 850 -42.45 -36.88 -30.58
CA GLY A 850 -41.39 -37.83 -30.25
C GLY A 850 -40.01 -37.16 -30.11
N LEU A 851 -39.10 -37.74 -29.31
CA LEU A 851 -37.85 -37.09 -28.86
C LEU A 851 -36.94 -36.60 -30.00
N LYS A 852 -36.71 -37.43 -31.03
CA LYS A 852 -35.81 -37.07 -32.15
C LYS A 852 -36.43 -36.03 -33.09
N THR A 853 -37.69 -36.23 -33.47
CA THR A 853 -38.41 -35.29 -34.34
C THR A 853 -38.67 -33.96 -33.64
N GLY A 854 -38.99 -34.01 -32.34
CA GLY A 854 -39.16 -32.83 -31.50
C GLY A 854 -37.89 -32.01 -31.38
N MET A 855 -36.71 -32.64 -31.23
CA MET A 855 -35.42 -31.94 -31.26
C MET A 855 -35.16 -31.21 -32.59
N ILE A 856 -35.45 -31.86 -33.73
CA ILE A 856 -35.25 -31.25 -35.06
C ILE A 856 -36.20 -30.07 -35.28
N ARG A 857 -37.46 -30.18 -34.83
CA ARG A 857 -38.45 -29.11 -34.90
C ARG A 857 -38.12 -27.96 -33.97
N ALA A 858 -37.72 -28.27 -32.73
CA ALA A 858 -37.29 -27.29 -31.75
C ALA A 858 -36.10 -26.47 -32.26
N MET A 859 -35.02 -27.12 -32.71
CA MET A 859 -33.88 -26.40 -33.30
C MET A 859 -34.25 -25.60 -34.54
N GLY A 860 -35.13 -26.14 -35.39
CA GLY A 860 -35.63 -25.44 -36.58
C GLY A 860 -36.42 -24.17 -36.28
N GLY A 861 -37.22 -24.17 -35.21
CA GLY A 861 -38.09 -23.06 -34.83
C GLY A 861 -37.38 -21.98 -34.00
N THR A 862 -36.54 -22.36 -33.05
CA THR A 862 -35.90 -21.40 -32.13
C THR A 862 -34.47 -21.02 -32.53
N GLY A 863 -33.78 -21.83 -33.33
CA GLY A 863 -32.36 -21.63 -33.64
C GLY A 863 -32.04 -20.25 -34.22
N SER A 864 -32.83 -19.73 -35.17
CA SER A 864 -32.53 -18.42 -35.76
C SER A 864 -32.79 -17.25 -34.82
N VAL A 865 -33.86 -17.31 -34.02
CA VAL A 865 -34.25 -16.22 -33.11
C VAL A 865 -33.33 -16.18 -31.89
N VAL A 866 -32.98 -17.35 -31.36
CA VAL A 866 -32.11 -17.49 -30.19
C VAL A 866 -30.68 -17.11 -30.52
N THR A 867 -30.17 -17.46 -31.71
CA THR A 867 -28.83 -17.04 -32.14
C THR A 867 -28.78 -15.54 -32.45
N SER A 868 -29.85 -14.94 -33.00
CA SER A 868 -29.88 -13.49 -33.20
C SER A 868 -29.89 -12.71 -31.89
N ALA A 869 -30.68 -13.14 -30.90
CA ALA A 869 -30.69 -12.55 -29.56
C ALA A 869 -29.30 -12.65 -28.91
N GLY A 870 -28.73 -13.85 -28.85
CA GLY A 870 -27.41 -14.06 -28.24
C GLY A 870 -26.27 -13.29 -28.93
N LEU A 871 -26.31 -13.13 -30.27
CA LEU A 871 -25.33 -12.31 -31.00
C LEU A 871 -25.50 -10.81 -30.69
N VAL A 872 -26.74 -10.31 -30.69
CA VAL A 872 -27.01 -8.91 -30.34
C VAL A 872 -26.50 -8.64 -28.93
N PHE A 873 -26.90 -9.44 -27.93
CA PHE A 873 -26.42 -9.30 -26.56
C PHE A 873 -24.89 -9.35 -26.50
N ALA A 874 -24.25 -10.36 -27.07
CA ALA A 874 -22.79 -10.49 -27.04
C ALA A 874 -22.08 -9.25 -27.61
N PHE A 875 -22.51 -8.75 -28.77
CA PHE A 875 -21.91 -7.55 -29.37
C PHE A 875 -22.22 -6.27 -28.58
N THR A 876 -23.38 -6.17 -27.93
CA THR A 876 -23.65 -5.05 -27.01
C THR A 876 -22.70 -5.03 -25.82
N MET A 877 -22.39 -6.19 -25.25
CA MET A 877 -21.38 -6.30 -24.18
C MET A 877 -19.98 -6.01 -24.69
N MET A 878 -19.62 -6.45 -25.89
CA MET A 878 -18.33 -6.11 -26.51
C MET A 878 -18.18 -4.63 -26.86
N ALA A 879 -19.26 -3.88 -27.03
CA ALA A 879 -19.20 -2.43 -27.28
C ALA A 879 -18.53 -1.65 -26.13
N MET A 880 -18.53 -2.22 -24.91
CA MET A 880 -17.82 -1.68 -23.76
C MET A 880 -16.29 -1.66 -23.94
N ALA A 881 -15.74 -2.39 -24.92
CA ALA A 881 -14.31 -2.36 -25.27
C ALA A 881 -13.78 -0.98 -25.68
N ILE A 882 -14.68 -0.06 -26.06
CA ILE A 882 -14.34 1.32 -26.44
C ILE A 882 -14.32 2.28 -25.25
N SER A 883 -14.65 1.80 -24.04
CA SER A 883 -14.49 2.56 -22.81
C SER A 883 -13.06 3.06 -22.65
N ASP A 884 -12.90 4.29 -22.16
CA ASP A 884 -11.58 4.83 -21.81
C ASP A 884 -10.97 4.00 -20.65
N LEU A 885 -11.80 3.36 -19.82
CA LEU A 885 -11.38 2.43 -18.78
C LEU A 885 -11.20 1.00 -19.32
N THR A 886 -9.97 0.49 -19.28
CA THR A 886 -9.64 -0.87 -19.74
C THR A 886 -10.40 -1.94 -18.93
N ILE A 887 -10.69 -1.69 -17.65
CA ILE A 887 -11.46 -2.60 -16.79
C ILE A 887 -12.86 -2.85 -17.35
N ILE A 888 -13.58 -1.79 -17.73
CA ILE A 888 -14.92 -1.87 -18.32
C ILE A 888 -14.87 -2.63 -19.65
N GLY A 889 -13.84 -2.39 -20.46
CA GLY A 889 -13.60 -3.11 -21.71
C GLY A 889 -13.29 -4.60 -21.51
N GLN A 890 -12.48 -4.94 -20.52
CA GLN A 890 -12.22 -6.34 -20.15
C GLN A 890 -13.50 -7.05 -19.73
N VAL A 891 -14.25 -6.48 -18.77
CA VAL A 891 -15.53 -7.04 -18.30
C VAL A 891 -16.49 -7.30 -19.46
N GLY A 892 -16.76 -6.28 -20.30
CA GLY A 892 -17.70 -6.40 -21.41
C GLY A 892 -17.25 -7.39 -22.50
N THR A 893 -15.96 -7.43 -22.83
CA THR A 893 -15.43 -8.40 -23.81
C THR A 893 -15.48 -9.83 -23.28
N THR A 894 -15.12 -10.07 -22.00
CA THR A 894 -15.23 -11.39 -21.38
C THR A 894 -16.67 -11.89 -21.36
N ILE A 895 -17.62 -11.03 -20.96
CA ILE A 895 -19.06 -11.38 -20.97
C ILE A 895 -19.53 -11.63 -22.42
N GLY A 896 -19.17 -10.76 -23.36
CA GLY A 896 -19.52 -10.93 -24.77
C GLY A 896 -19.02 -12.25 -25.36
N LEU A 897 -17.75 -12.60 -25.12
CA LEU A 897 -17.17 -13.88 -25.54
C LEU A 897 -17.89 -15.05 -24.87
N GLY A 898 -18.28 -14.91 -23.61
CA GLY A 898 -19.05 -15.92 -22.91
C GLY A 898 -20.42 -16.17 -23.49
N LEU A 899 -21.12 -15.12 -23.86
CA LEU A 899 -22.41 -15.22 -24.52
C LEU A 899 -22.30 -15.78 -25.95
N LEU A 900 -21.23 -15.47 -26.68
CA LEU A 900 -20.95 -16.10 -27.97
C LEU A 900 -20.70 -17.59 -27.83
N PHE A 901 -19.85 -17.98 -26.88
CA PHE A 901 -19.54 -19.40 -26.64
C PHE A 901 -20.79 -20.17 -26.22
N ASP A 902 -21.58 -19.62 -25.29
CA ASP A 902 -22.83 -20.23 -24.87
C ASP A 902 -23.82 -20.37 -26.05
N THR A 903 -24.00 -19.30 -26.83
CA THR A 903 -24.97 -19.28 -27.94
C THR A 903 -24.56 -20.18 -29.10
N LEU A 904 -23.29 -20.13 -29.52
CA LEU A 904 -22.81 -20.78 -30.74
C LEU A 904 -22.31 -22.20 -30.52
N VAL A 905 -21.74 -22.51 -29.34
CA VAL A 905 -21.16 -23.83 -29.06
C VAL A 905 -22.09 -24.62 -28.15
N VAL A 906 -22.36 -24.10 -26.95
CA VAL A 906 -23.09 -24.85 -25.92
C VAL A 906 -24.53 -25.12 -26.34
N ARG A 907 -25.27 -24.07 -26.67
CA ARG A 907 -26.70 -24.15 -26.98
C ARG A 907 -26.97 -24.75 -28.34
N SER A 908 -26.15 -24.43 -29.33
CA SER A 908 -26.37 -24.89 -30.70
C SER A 908 -25.97 -26.36 -30.89
N PHE A 909 -25.03 -26.88 -30.11
CA PHE A 909 -24.50 -28.24 -30.30
C PHE A 909 -24.49 -29.08 -29.02
N MET A 910 -23.93 -28.57 -27.92
CA MET A 910 -23.67 -29.35 -26.70
C MET A 910 -24.95 -29.77 -25.97
N THR A 911 -25.83 -28.81 -25.63
CA THR A 911 -27.10 -29.06 -24.93
C THR A 911 -28.02 -29.98 -25.74
N PRO A 912 -28.26 -29.76 -27.06
CA PRO A 912 -29.00 -30.69 -27.90
C PRO A 912 -28.41 -32.10 -27.99
N ALA A 913 -27.08 -32.23 -28.05
CA ALA A 913 -26.41 -33.52 -28.11
C ALA A 913 -26.58 -34.30 -26.81
N ILE A 914 -26.37 -33.66 -25.65
CA ILE A 914 -26.58 -34.26 -24.33
C ILE A 914 -28.04 -34.70 -24.15
N ALA A 915 -28.99 -33.83 -24.51
CA ALA A 915 -30.42 -34.15 -24.44
C ALA A 915 -30.79 -35.35 -25.34
N THR A 916 -30.17 -35.48 -26.52
CA THR A 916 -30.39 -36.60 -27.44
C THR A 916 -29.80 -37.91 -26.90
N ILE A 917 -28.62 -37.86 -26.25
CA ILE A 917 -27.96 -39.03 -25.64
C ILE A 917 -28.75 -39.55 -24.44
N LEU A 918 -29.16 -38.64 -23.54
CA LEU A 918 -29.90 -38.99 -22.33
C LEU A 918 -31.34 -39.43 -22.63
N GLY A 919 -31.93 -38.95 -23.73
CA GLY A 919 -33.23 -39.40 -24.22
C GLY A 919 -34.34 -39.25 -23.17
N ARG A 920 -34.92 -40.36 -22.73
CA ARG A 920 -35.97 -40.36 -21.69
C ARG A 920 -35.47 -39.90 -20.32
N TRP A 921 -34.19 -40.14 -20.00
CA TRP A 921 -33.60 -39.79 -18.72
C TRP A 921 -33.40 -38.29 -18.55
N PHE A 922 -33.27 -37.55 -19.66
CA PHE A 922 -33.20 -36.10 -19.65
C PHE A 922 -34.43 -35.45 -18.99
N TRP A 923 -35.59 -36.10 -19.06
CA TRP A 923 -36.85 -35.58 -18.53
C TRP A 923 -37.18 -36.10 -17.13
N TRP A 924 -36.39 -37.00 -16.56
CA TRP A 924 -36.69 -37.62 -15.26
C TRP A 924 -36.86 -36.55 -14.16
N PRO A 925 -37.97 -36.58 -13.37
CA PRO A 925 -38.95 -37.66 -13.19
C PRO A 925 -40.20 -37.62 -14.10
N LEU A 926 -40.29 -36.69 -15.06
CA LEU A 926 -41.41 -36.67 -16.02
C LEU A 926 -41.36 -37.89 -16.93
N ASN A 927 -42.48 -38.62 -17.00
CA ASN A 927 -42.57 -39.82 -17.81
C ASN A 927 -42.92 -39.46 -19.26
N VAL A 928 -41.90 -39.39 -20.14
CA VAL A 928 -42.05 -38.91 -21.53
C VAL A 928 -42.03 -40.08 -22.52
N ARG A 929 -42.95 -40.05 -23.49
CA ARG A 929 -43.05 -41.08 -24.55
C ARG A 929 -41.94 -40.91 -25.59
N THR A 930 -41.35 -42.03 -26.01
CA THR A 930 -40.25 -42.04 -26.99
C THR A 930 -40.72 -42.05 -28.45
N ARG A 931 -42.01 -42.35 -28.72
CA ARG A 931 -42.61 -42.44 -30.05
C ARG A 931 -43.78 -41.46 -30.22
N PRO A 932 -44.06 -40.96 -31.46
CA PRO A 932 -45.16 -40.04 -31.73
C PRO A 932 -46.54 -40.66 -31.42
N LEU A 933 -47.53 -39.82 -31.13
CA LEU A 933 -48.94 -40.24 -31.10
C LEU A 933 -49.36 -40.75 -32.49
N PRO A 934 -50.13 -41.86 -32.57
CA PRO A 934 -50.78 -42.25 -33.82
C PRO A 934 -51.64 -41.07 -34.33
N PRO A 935 -51.66 -40.78 -35.65
CA PRO A 935 -52.57 -39.76 -36.17
C PRO A 935 -54.01 -40.09 -35.76
N PRO A 936 -54.88 -39.09 -35.51
CA PRO A 936 -56.30 -39.35 -35.30
C PRO A 936 -56.79 -40.15 -36.50
N ARG A 937 -57.45 -41.30 -36.25
CA ARG A 937 -58.13 -42.05 -37.30
C ARG A 937 -59.14 -41.10 -37.93
N THR A 938 -58.83 -40.58 -39.12
CA THR A 938 -59.85 -40.04 -40.01
C THR A 938 -60.88 -41.14 -40.23
N PRO A 939 -62.19 -40.90 -40.08
CA PRO A 939 -63.20 -41.86 -40.47
C PRO A 939 -62.94 -42.26 -41.93
N GLN A 940 -62.63 -43.53 -42.16
CA GLN A 940 -62.68 -44.08 -43.51
C GLN A 940 -64.12 -43.88 -44.00
N PRO A 941 -64.35 -43.39 -45.24
CA PRO A 941 -65.67 -43.51 -45.83
C PRO A 941 -66.04 -45.00 -45.83
N ASP A 942 -67.21 -45.34 -45.29
CA ASP A 942 -67.74 -46.70 -45.27
C ASP A 942 -67.70 -47.28 -46.69
N THR A 943 -66.74 -48.15 -46.96
CA THR A 943 -66.77 -49.04 -48.13
C THR A 943 -67.57 -50.29 -47.75
N THR A 944 -68.83 -50.11 -47.36
CA THR A 944 -69.80 -51.20 -47.41
C THR A 944 -70.38 -51.26 -48.82
N PRO A 945 -70.24 -52.36 -49.57
CA PRO A 945 -70.91 -52.52 -50.84
C PRO A 945 -72.44 -52.52 -50.60
N PRO A 946 -73.25 -51.94 -51.52
CA PRO A 946 -74.69 -51.92 -51.36
C PRO A 946 -75.26 -53.35 -51.32
N PRO A 947 -76.32 -53.61 -50.52
CA PRO A 947 -76.92 -54.93 -50.40
C PRO A 947 -77.52 -55.40 -51.74
N PRO A 948 -77.53 -56.72 -52.01
CA PRO A 948 -78.07 -57.27 -53.25
C PRO A 948 -79.59 -57.04 -53.34
N ALA A 949 -80.07 -56.75 -54.55
CA ALA A 949 -81.49 -56.55 -54.84
C ALA A 949 -82.33 -57.80 -54.52
N PRO A 950 -83.52 -57.66 -53.93
CA PRO A 950 -84.39 -58.80 -53.61
C PRO A 950 -85.06 -59.36 -54.88
N ALA A 951 -85.07 -60.69 -55.00
CA ALA A 951 -85.87 -61.42 -55.98
C ALA A 951 -87.37 -61.39 -55.60
N PRO A 952 -88.30 -61.37 -56.58
CA PRO A 952 -89.72 -61.35 -56.30
C PRO A 952 -90.22 -62.76 -55.96
N VAL A 953 -91.23 -62.87 -55.09
CA VAL A 953 -92.42 -63.74 -55.20
C VAL A 953 -93.14 -63.77 -53.84
N GLY A 954 -94.47 -63.62 -53.86
CA GLY A 954 -95.32 -64.13 -52.79
C GLY A 954 -96.68 -63.46 -52.73
N ALA A 955 -97.70 -64.12 -53.29
CA ALA A 955 -99.10 -63.72 -53.21
C ALA A 955 -99.56 -63.53 -51.76
N GLY A 956 -100.42 -62.52 -51.54
CA GLY A 956 -101.15 -62.33 -50.28
C GLY A 956 -102.04 -63.53 -49.93
N PRO A 957 -102.44 -63.63 -48.66
CA PRO A 957 -103.70 -62.98 -48.30
C PRO A 957 -103.69 -62.27 -46.93
N ASP A 958 -104.55 -61.25 -46.83
CA ASP A 958 -105.17 -60.69 -45.61
C ASP A 958 -105.83 -61.79 -44.74
N PRO A 959 -106.41 -61.49 -43.54
CA PRO A 959 -106.10 -60.48 -42.51
C PRO A 959 -106.12 -61.10 -41.08
N ALA A 960 -105.87 -60.33 -40.02
CA ALA A 960 -106.64 -60.32 -38.75
C ALA A 960 -105.91 -59.55 -37.62
N THR A 961 -106.41 -58.35 -37.37
CA THR A 961 -106.83 -57.78 -36.06
C THR A 961 -106.12 -58.14 -34.74
N THR A 962 -105.98 -57.07 -33.93
CA THR A 962 -106.04 -56.98 -32.45
C THR A 962 -104.82 -57.53 -31.67
N GLU A 963 -104.34 -56.94 -30.57
CA GLU A 963 -104.82 -55.89 -29.67
C GLU A 963 -103.61 -55.47 -28.79
N PHE A 964 -103.55 -54.20 -28.37
CA PHE A 964 -102.75 -53.79 -27.22
C PHE A 964 -103.46 -54.25 -25.94
N PRO A 965 -102.72 -54.62 -24.87
CA PRO A 965 -102.89 -53.83 -23.64
C PRO A 965 -101.63 -53.69 -22.77
N ARG A 966 -101.38 -52.43 -22.40
CA ARG A 966 -101.19 -51.83 -21.05
C ARG A 966 -100.69 -52.65 -19.83
N PRO A 967 -100.12 -51.95 -18.84
CA PRO A 967 -98.79 -52.24 -18.27
C PRO A 967 -98.84 -52.78 -16.84
N SER A 968 -97.71 -53.29 -16.34
CA SER A 968 -97.22 -53.06 -14.97
C SER A 968 -95.90 -53.77 -14.68
N TYR A 969 -95.03 -53.05 -13.97
CA TYR A 969 -93.74 -53.40 -13.34
C TYR A 969 -92.47 -53.22 -14.16
#